data_AF-A0ABD7H0K8-F1
#
_entry.id   AF-A0ABD7H0K8-F1
#
_cell.length_a   1.000
_cell.length_b   1.000
_cell.length_c   1.000
_cell.angle_alpha   90.00
_cell.angle_beta   90.00
_cell.angle_gamma   90.00
#
_symmetry.space_group_name_H-M   'P 1'
#
loop_
_entity.id
_entity.type
_entity.pdbx_description
1 polymer ?
#
loop_
_entity_poly.entity_id
_entity_poly.type
_entity_poly.pdbx_seq_one_letter_code
_entity_poly.pdbx_strand_id
1 'polypeptide(L)'
;MWRRLIYHPEVNYALRQTLVLCLPVAIGLILGHLQQGLLFSLVPACCNIAGLDTPHKRFFKRLIVGGCLFAGCSLAVQLLLARDIPLPLILTVLAMTLGVTAEISSLHARLLPASLIAAIFTLSLAGNMPVWEPLLIYALGTLWYGLFNWFWFWLWREQPLRESLSLLYVQLADYCEAKYTLLTQHTDPEKALPPLLTRQQKVVDLISQCYQQLHMLAANKNHEYKRLLRTFQVGLDLQEHISVSLHHPQEVQKLVERSHAEAVIRWNAQTVSARLRVLADDILYHRYPTRFNMEKQLGALEKIARQHPDNPVGQFAAWHFSRIARVLRTQRPLYSRDLMADKQKRLPLLPALKSYLSLKSSALRNAARISVMLSIASLMGMALHLPKPYWILMTVLFVTQNGYGATRVRILHRAGGTMAGLIIAGVTLHFHVPEGYTLAGMLAITLVSYLIIRKNYGWAMVGFTVTAVYTLQLLTLNGEQFIIARLIDTLIGCLIAFGGMVWLWPQWQSGLLRQNAHDALEADQQAIRLILSDDPQPSPLAYQRMKVNQAHNALFNSLNQAMQEPGFNSHYLADMKLWVTHSQFIVEHINAMTTLAREHTMLTPDLAQRYLQSCEIALQRCQQRLEYDSPGESGDLNILEAPETLTHGPMSTLEQHLQRVLGHLNTMHTISSVAWRQRPHHGVWLTRRLKRTEY
;
A
#
# COMPACT_ATOMS: atom_id res chain seq x y z
N MET A 1 13.05 -10.79 27.50
CA MET A 1 13.73 -10.04 26.42
C MET A 1 13.71 -10.81 25.09
N TRP A 2 14.18 -12.06 25.06
CA TRP A 2 14.24 -12.91 23.84
C TRP A 2 12.93 -13.06 23.05
N ARG A 3 11.78 -13.27 23.71
CA ARG A 3 10.47 -13.30 23.02
C ARG A 3 10.17 -12.01 22.28
N ARG A 4 10.50 -10.83 22.84
CA ARG A 4 10.27 -9.54 22.16
C ARG A 4 11.12 -9.38 20.89
N LEU A 5 12.36 -9.88 20.91
CA LEU A 5 13.26 -9.81 19.76
C LEU A 5 12.83 -10.76 18.64
N ILE A 6 12.52 -12.01 18.99
CA ILE A 6 12.12 -13.05 18.04
C ILE A 6 10.77 -12.71 17.39
N TYR A 7 9.79 -12.26 18.16
CA TYR A 7 8.49 -11.86 17.62
C TYR A 7 8.51 -10.51 16.89
N HIS A 8 9.64 -9.80 16.86
CA HIS A 8 9.76 -8.56 16.10
C HIS A 8 9.63 -8.86 14.59
N PRO A 9 8.72 -8.18 13.88
CA PRO A 9 8.45 -8.37 12.45
C PRO A 9 9.66 -8.49 11.53
N GLU A 10 10.55 -7.52 11.64
CA GLU A 10 11.74 -7.41 10.79
C GLU A 10 12.73 -8.54 11.11
N VAL A 11 12.83 -8.92 12.38
CA VAL A 11 13.74 -9.98 12.85
C VAL A 11 13.25 -11.33 12.39
N ASN A 12 11.95 -11.63 12.58
CA ASN A 12 11.35 -12.87 12.08
C ASN A 12 11.49 -12.96 10.56
N TYR A 13 11.12 -11.90 9.83
CA TYR A 13 11.26 -11.87 8.37
C TYR A 13 12.70 -12.10 7.93
N ALA A 14 13.66 -11.39 8.52
CA ALA A 14 15.07 -11.50 8.17
C ALA A 14 15.64 -12.89 8.47
N LEU A 15 15.39 -13.39 9.68
CA LEU A 15 15.89 -14.69 10.11
C LEU A 15 15.31 -15.82 9.23
N ARG A 16 14.01 -15.76 8.93
CA ARG A 16 13.37 -16.69 8.01
C ARG A 16 14.01 -16.66 6.62
N GLN A 17 14.14 -15.47 6.01
CA GLN A 17 14.68 -15.35 4.64
C GLN A 17 16.14 -15.79 4.57
N THR A 18 16.97 -15.37 5.54
CA THR A 18 18.37 -15.78 5.62
C THR A 18 18.50 -17.30 5.78
N LEU A 19 17.72 -17.92 6.68
CA LEU A 19 17.79 -19.37 6.86
C LEU A 19 17.38 -20.14 5.61
N VAL A 20 16.29 -19.74 4.93
CA VAL A 20 15.82 -20.41 3.71
C VAL A 20 16.88 -20.37 2.61
N LEU A 21 17.62 -19.25 2.51
CA LEU A 21 18.65 -19.03 1.50
C LEU A 21 19.97 -19.73 1.84
N CYS A 22 20.40 -19.69 3.09
CA CYS A 22 21.73 -20.15 3.50
C CYS A 22 21.78 -21.64 3.86
N LEU A 23 20.66 -22.26 4.28
CA LEU A 23 20.64 -23.69 4.60
C LEU A 23 21.05 -24.59 3.42
N PRO A 24 20.56 -24.37 2.18
CA PRO A 24 21.04 -25.13 1.02
C PRO A 24 22.53 -24.97 0.76
N VAL A 25 23.10 -23.79 1.02
CA VAL A 25 24.54 -23.53 0.87
C VAL A 25 25.34 -24.30 1.92
N ALA A 26 24.88 -24.31 3.18
CA ALA A 26 25.51 -25.06 4.26
C ALA A 26 25.43 -26.58 4.03
N ILE A 27 24.29 -27.09 3.56
CA ILE A 27 24.13 -28.51 3.18
C ILE A 27 25.06 -28.84 2.01
N GLY A 28 25.11 -27.98 0.99
CA GLY A 28 26.03 -28.13 -0.14
C GLY A 28 27.49 -28.16 0.30
N LEU A 29 27.89 -27.34 1.26
CA LEU A 29 29.24 -27.35 1.84
C LEU A 29 29.54 -28.68 2.54
N ILE A 30 28.64 -29.15 3.40
CA ILE A 30 28.82 -30.41 4.16
C ILE A 30 28.92 -31.61 3.21
N LEU A 31 28.18 -31.60 2.10
CA LEU A 31 28.18 -32.65 1.10
C LEU A 31 29.30 -32.51 0.04
N GLY A 32 30.15 -31.48 0.13
CA GLY A 32 31.21 -31.23 -0.84
C GLY A 32 30.75 -30.67 -2.20
N HIS A 33 29.48 -30.27 -2.32
CA HIS A 33 28.85 -29.71 -3.52
C HIS A 33 28.45 -28.24 -3.34
N LEU A 34 29.39 -27.38 -2.92
CA LEU A 34 29.14 -25.97 -2.61
C LEU A 34 28.52 -25.19 -3.80
N GLN A 35 29.02 -25.42 -5.01
CA GLN A 35 28.52 -24.77 -6.23
C GLN A 35 27.02 -25.05 -6.46
N GLN A 36 26.58 -26.29 -6.30
CA GLN A 36 25.17 -26.66 -6.44
C GLN A 36 24.31 -26.04 -5.33
N GLY A 37 24.82 -25.99 -4.09
CA GLY A 37 24.15 -25.31 -2.98
C GLY A 37 23.96 -23.81 -3.24
N LEU A 38 24.96 -23.13 -3.79
CA LEU A 38 24.89 -21.72 -4.17
C LEU A 38 23.88 -21.48 -5.31
N LEU A 39 23.90 -22.29 -6.37
CA LEU A 39 22.93 -22.19 -7.46
C LEU A 39 21.49 -22.46 -7.00
N PHE A 40 21.31 -23.46 -6.14
CA PHE A 40 20.01 -23.79 -5.56
C PHE A 40 19.45 -22.63 -4.71
N SER A 41 20.31 -21.91 -3.98
CA SER A 41 19.91 -20.76 -3.15
C SER A 41 19.30 -19.59 -3.92
N LEU A 42 19.55 -19.48 -5.24
CA LEU A 42 18.97 -18.44 -6.09
C LEU A 42 17.46 -18.63 -6.29
N VAL A 43 16.96 -19.87 -6.21
CA VAL A 43 15.54 -20.17 -6.41
C VAL A 43 14.67 -19.64 -5.27
N PRO A 44 14.99 -19.87 -3.99
CA PRO A 44 14.37 -19.16 -2.87
C PRO A 44 14.30 -17.64 -3.01
N ALA A 45 15.35 -17.01 -3.55
CA ALA A 45 15.35 -15.56 -3.77
C ALA A 45 14.26 -15.14 -4.78
N CYS A 46 14.10 -15.91 -5.87
CA CYS A 46 13.00 -15.72 -6.83
C CYS A 46 11.63 -15.95 -6.19
N CYS A 47 11.49 -16.98 -5.35
CA CYS A 47 10.26 -17.29 -4.64
C CYS A 47 9.83 -16.19 -3.66
N ASN A 48 10.81 -15.55 -3.00
CA ASN A 48 10.58 -14.40 -2.13
C ASN A 48 10.09 -13.19 -2.92
N ILE A 49 10.69 -12.89 -4.07
CA ILE A 49 10.24 -11.81 -4.96
C ILE A 49 8.81 -12.06 -5.47
N ALA A 50 8.48 -13.32 -5.80
CA ALA A 50 7.13 -13.73 -6.20
C ALA A 50 6.09 -13.66 -5.07
N GLY A 51 6.50 -13.47 -3.81
CA GLY A 51 5.62 -13.49 -2.66
C GLY A 51 4.99 -14.87 -2.41
N LEU A 52 5.68 -15.96 -2.78
CA LEU A 52 5.22 -17.33 -2.53
C LEU A 52 5.27 -17.71 -1.04
N ASP A 53 5.88 -16.88 -0.21
CA ASP A 53 5.85 -16.97 1.25
C ASP A 53 4.60 -16.36 1.88
N THR A 54 3.64 -15.85 1.11
CA THR A 54 2.42 -15.28 1.70
C THR A 54 1.44 -16.40 2.08
N PRO A 55 0.96 -16.44 3.34
CA PRO A 55 0.02 -17.47 3.77
C PRO A 55 -1.30 -17.32 3.00
N HIS A 56 -1.79 -18.42 2.43
CA HIS A 56 -2.98 -18.40 1.58
C HIS A 56 -3.77 -19.72 1.64
N LYS A 57 -5.10 -19.66 1.43
CA LYS A 57 -6.03 -20.81 1.29
C LYS A 57 -5.55 -21.90 0.34
N ARG A 58 -4.76 -21.52 -0.65
CA ARG A 58 -4.32 -22.34 -1.78
C ARG A 58 -2.79 -22.31 -1.86
N PHE A 59 -2.11 -22.26 -0.71
CA PHE A 59 -0.66 -22.16 -0.60
C PHE A 59 0.05 -23.18 -1.50
N PHE A 60 -0.27 -24.48 -1.36
CA PHE A 60 0.34 -25.52 -2.20
C PHE A 60 0.01 -25.37 -3.69
N LYS A 61 -1.23 -25.02 -4.06
CA LYS A 61 -1.57 -24.77 -5.47
C LYS A 61 -0.76 -23.61 -6.04
N ARG A 62 -0.52 -22.55 -5.26
CA ARG A 62 0.31 -21.41 -5.67
C ARG A 62 1.77 -21.81 -5.83
N LEU A 63 2.29 -22.66 -4.94
CA LEU A 63 3.65 -23.17 -5.04
C LEU A 63 3.83 -23.98 -6.32
N ILE A 64 2.88 -24.86 -6.64
CA ILE A 64 2.89 -25.65 -7.88
C ILE A 64 2.84 -24.73 -9.10
N VAL A 65 1.90 -23.77 -9.15
CA VAL A 65 1.80 -22.84 -10.28
C VAL A 65 3.08 -22.01 -10.44
N GLY A 66 3.64 -21.50 -9.34
CA GLY A 66 4.88 -20.73 -9.39
C GLY A 66 6.09 -21.56 -9.81
N GLY A 67 6.24 -22.77 -9.27
CA GLY A 67 7.30 -23.71 -9.65
C GLY A 67 7.21 -24.12 -11.11
N CYS A 68 6.02 -24.49 -11.59
CA CYS A 68 5.79 -24.80 -13.00
C CYS A 68 6.07 -23.60 -13.92
N LEU A 69 5.74 -22.38 -13.48
CA LEU A 69 5.98 -21.18 -14.28
C LEU A 69 7.48 -20.83 -14.34
N PHE A 70 8.21 -20.91 -13.23
CA PHE A 70 9.67 -20.69 -13.23
C PHE A 70 10.39 -21.74 -14.07
N ALA A 71 10.04 -23.01 -13.87
CA ALA A 71 10.58 -24.13 -14.62
C ALA A 71 10.23 -24.03 -16.12
N GLY A 72 8.99 -23.65 -16.45
CA GLY A 72 8.53 -23.46 -17.82
C GLY A 72 9.20 -22.29 -18.54
N CYS A 73 9.35 -21.13 -17.87
CA CYS A 73 10.09 -20.00 -18.42
C CYS A 73 11.58 -20.33 -18.62
N SER A 74 12.18 -21.06 -17.68
CA SER A 74 13.56 -21.55 -17.79
C SER A 74 13.74 -22.47 -19.00
N LEU A 75 12.86 -23.47 -19.13
CA LEU A 75 12.85 -24.39 -20.26
C LEU A 75 12.65 -23.66 -21.60
N ALA A 76 11.70 -22.72 -21.66
CA ALA A 76 11.43 -21.95 -22.87
C ALA A 76 12.67 -21.13 -23.30
N VAL A 77 13.34 -20.45 -22.37
CA VAL A 77 14.58 -19.71 -22.69
C VAL A 77 15.64 -20.65 -23.25
N GLN A 78 15.87 -21.81 -22.62
CA GLN A 78 16.90 -22.75 -23.08
C GLN A 78 16.59 -23.36 -24.44
N LEU A 79 15.35 -23.80 -24.66
CA LEU A 79 14.95 -24.40 -25.94
C LEU A 79 14.97 -23.39 -27.09
N LEU A 80 14.54 -22.15 -26.84
CA LEU A 80 14.53 -21.10 -27.87
C LEU A 80 15.96 -20.63 -28.19
N LEU A 81 16.84 -20.52 -27.19
CA LEU A 81 18.26 -20.24 -27.41
C LEU A 81 18.96 -21.38 -28.17
N ALA A 82 18.61 -22.64 -27.89
CA ALA A 82 19.12 -23.79 -28.62
C ALA A 82 18.63 -23.86 -30.09
N ARG A 83 17.62 -23.07 -30.45
CA ARG A 83 17.09 -22.90 -31.82
C ARG A 83 17.59 -21.62 -32.48
N ASP A 84 18.63 -20.99 -31.93
CA ASP A 84 19.24 -19.74 -32.41
C ASP A 84 18.27 -18.55 -32.51
N ILE A 85 17.20 -18.56 -31.70
CA ILE A 85 16.28 -17.43 -31.64
C ILE A 85 16.94 -16.31 -30.83
N PRO A 86 16.95 -15.06 -31.35
CA PRO A 86 17.65 -13.96 -30.68
C PRO A 86 17.04 -13.65 -29.32
N LEU A 87 17.90 -13.51 -28.29
CA LEU A 87 17.51 -13.23 -26.91
C LEU A 87 16.53 -12.04 -26.74
N PRO A 88 16.70 -10.90 -27.46
CA PRO A 88 15.73 -9.81 -27.38
C PRO A 88 14.31 -10.23 -27.74
N LEU A 89 14.13 -11.11 -28.72
CA LEU A 89 12.81 -11.59 -29.14
C LEU A 89 12.19 -12.49 -28.08
N ILE A 90 12.98 -13.39 -27.49
CA ILE A 90 12.54 -14.26 -26.38
C ILE A 90 12.04 -13.41 -25.21
N LEU A 91 12.83 -12.43 -24.79
CA LEU A 91 12.48 -11.55 -23.66
C LEU A 91 11.27 -10.65 -23.98
N THR A 92 11.12 -10.20 -25.22
CA THR A 92 9.96 -9.42 -25.67
C THR A 92 8.67 -10.22 -25.49
N VAL A 93 8.65 -11.44 -26.02
CA VAL A 93 7.48 -12.32 -25.99
C VAL A 93 7.15 -12.73 -24.55
N LEU A 94 8.15 -13.08 -23.75
CA LEU A 94 7.96 -13.41 -22.33
C LEU A 94 7.45 -12.20 -21.54
N ALA A 95 8.06 -11.02 -21.71
CA ALA A 95 7.64 -9.81 -20.99
C ALA A 95 6.21 -9.38 -21.35
N MET A 96 5.81 -9.51 -22.62
CA MET A 96 4.44 -9.21 -23.04
C MET A 96 3.42 -10.19 -22.47
N THR A 97 3.66 -11.50 -22.63
CA THR A 97 2.72 -12.54 -22.17
C THR A 97 2.57 -12.53 -20.65
N LEU A 98 3.68 -12.45 -19.92
CA LEU A 98 3.68 -12.39 -18.46
C LEU A 98 3.22 -11.02 -17.94
N GLY A 99 3.52 -9.93 -18.64
CA GLY A 99 3.14 -8.57 -18.24
C GLY A 99 1.64 -8.31 -18.36
N VAL A 100 1.01 -8.72 -19.47
CA VAL A 100 -0.45 -8.53 -19.66
C VAL A 100 -1.25 -9.36 -18.66
N THR A 101 -0.78 -10.58 -18.36
CA THR A 101 -1.44 -11.47 -17.40
C THR A 101 -1.19 -11.07 -15.94
N ALA A 102 -0.25 -10.16 -15.67
CA ALA A 102 0.08 -9.67 -14.33
C ALA A 102 -1.08 -8.91 -13.67
N GLU A 103 -1.87 -8.18 -14.45
CA GLU A 103 -2.99 -7.35 -13.94
C GLU A 103 -4.25 -8.15 -13.60
N ILE A 104 -4.28 -9.47 -13.88
CA ILE A 104 -5.44 -10.33 -13.56
C ILE A 104 -5.72 -10.34 -12.04
N SER A 105 -4.69 -10.25 -11.22
CA SER A 105 -4.83 -10.14 -9.76
C SER A 105 -3.55 -9.64 -9.11
N SER A 106 -3.68 -9.10 -7.90
CA SER A 106 -2.54 -8.68 -7.05
C SER A 106 -1.50 -9.79 -6.82
N LEU A 107 -1.91 -11.06 -6.88
CA LEU A 107 -1.01 -12.21 -6.76
C LEU A 107 -0.20 -12.43 -8.04
N HIS A 108 -0.86 -12.35 -9.19
CA HIS A 108 -0.24 -12.50 -10.51
C HIS A 108 0.77 -11.36 -10.76
N ALA A 109 0.45 -10.15 -10.28
CA ALA A 109 1.32 -8.97 -10.35
C ALA A 109 2.70 -9.16 -9.70
N ARG A 110 2.83 -10.08 -8.72
CA ARG A 110 4.13 -10.40 -8.09
C ARG A 110 4.79 -11.63 -8.73
N LEU A 111 3.99 -12.66 -9.04
CA LEU A 111 4.48 -13.94 -9.54
C LEU A 111 5.11 -13.83 -10.94
N LEU A 112 4.51 -13.04 -11.82
CA LEU A 112 4.88 -12.99 -13.23
C LEU A 112 6.20 -12.24 -13.47
N PRO A 113 6.45 -11.06 -12.87
CA PRO A 113 7.78 -10.43 -12.91
C PRO A 113 8.89 -11.31 -12.30
N ALA A 114 8.58 -12.07 -11.24
CA ALA A 114 9.53 -13.00 -10.64
C ALA A 114 9.89 -14.18 -11.56
N SER A 115 8.94 -14.60 -12.40
CA SER A 115 9.17 -15.64 -13.41
C SER A 115 10.09 -15.17 -14.53
N LEU A 116 9.99 -13.89 -14.90
CA LEU A 116 10.89 -13.25 -15.84
C LEU A 116 12.31 -13.11 -15.25
N ILE A 117 12.43 -12.84 -13.95
CA ILE A 117 13.71 -12.87 -13.22
C ILE A 117 14.31 -14.28 -13.23
N ALA A 118 13.52 -15.32 -12.97
CA ALA A 118 13.98 -16.72 -13.08
C ALA A 118 14.44 -17.06 -14.52
N ALA A 119 13.73 -16.56 -15.54
CA ALA A 119 14.14 -16.70 -16.94
C ALA A 119 15.50 -16.04 -17.21
N ILE A 120 15.74 -14.84 -16.66
CA ILE A 120 17.02 -14.13 -16.79
C ILE A 120 18.14 -14.85 -16.04
N PHE A 121 17.88 -15.39 -14.84
CA PHE A 121 18.88 -16.22 -14.15
C PHE A 121 19.21 -17.50 -14.92
N THR A 122 18.26 -18.04 -15.68
CA THR A 122 18.53 -19.20 -16.54
C THR A 122 19.60 -18.91 -17.59
N LEU A 123 19.80 -17.66 -18.01
CA LEU A 123 20.87 -17.27 -18.94
C LEU A 123 22.27 -17.54 -18.37
N SER A 124 22.45 -17.51 -17.04
CA SER A 124 23.75 -17.84 -16.44
C SER A 124 24.03 -19.35 -16.40
N LEU A 125 22.97 -20.16 -16.50
CA LEU A 125 22.98 -21.62 -16.46
C LEU A 125 22.98 -22.22 -17.88
N ALA A 126 22.41 -21.51 -18.85
CA ALA A 126 22.32 -21.92 -20.25
C ALA A 126 23.73 -22.16 -20.84
N GLY A 127 23.91 -23.32 -21.49
CA GLY A 127 25.17 -23.74 -22.11
C GLY A 127 26.18 -24.40 -21.15
N ASN A 128 26.03 -24.22 -19.83
CA ASN A 128 26.94 -24.80 -18.83
C ASN A 128 26.43 -26.13 -18.24
N MET A 129 25.14 -26.43 -18.43
CA MET A 129 24.51 -27.63 -17.89
C MET A 129 23.39 -28.14 -18.81
N PRO A 130 23.02 -29.43 -18.72
CA PRO A 130 21.91 -29.99 -19.47
C PRO A 130 20.59 -29.27 -19.19
N VAL A 131 19.71 -29.23 -20.20
CA VAL A 131 18.41 -28.53 -20.14
C VAL A 131 17.53 -28.99 -18.97
N TRP A 132 17.65 -30.25 -18.56
CA TRP A 132 16.86 -30.83 -17.47
C TRP A 132 17.33 -30.38 -16.06
N GLU A 133 18.59 -29.97 -15.90
CA GLU A 133 19.15 -29.66 -14.59
C GLU A 133 18.57 -28.36 -14.00
N PRO A 134 18.52 -27.22 -14.72
CA PRO A 134 17.82 -26.02 -14.27
C PRO A 134 16.33 -26.25 -13.98
N LEU A 135 15.66 -27.08 -14.77
CA LEU A 135 14.26 -27.44 -14.57
C LEU A 135 14.06 -28.06 -13.17
N LEU A 136 14.92 -29.02 -12.81
CA LEU A 136 14.89 -29.66 -11.49
C LEU A 136 15.27 -28.68 -10.38
N ILE A 137 16.27 -27.82 -10.59
CA ILE A 137 16.68 -26.81 -9.61
C ILE A 137 15.50 -25.87 -9.28
N TYR A 138 14.78 -25.36 -10.29
CA TYR A 138 13.60 -24.51 -10.05
C TYR A 138 12.45 -25.27 -9.37
N ALA A 139 12.17 -26.51 -9.79
CA ALA A 139 11.10 -27.32 -9.21
C ALA A 139 11.39 -27.69 -7.74
N LEU A 140 12.59 -28.19 -7.45
CA LEU A 140 13.00 -28.58 -6.10
C LEU A 140 13.25 -27.37 -5.20
N GLY A 141 13.82 -26.29 -5.73
CA GLY A 141 14.05 -25.05 -4.99
C GLY A 141 12.75 -24.35 -4.58
N THR A 142 11.73 -24.36 -5.46
CA THR A 142 10.40 -23.86 -5.10
C THR A 142 9.73 -24.76 -4.07
N LEU A 143 9.83 -26.08 -4.21
CA LEU A 143 9.33 -27.04 -3.23
C LEU A 143 9.97 -26.83 -1.84
N TRP A 144 11.30 -26.71 -1.78
CA TRP A 144 12.05 -26.40 -0.56
C TRP A 144 11.56 -25.11 0.09
N TYR A 145 11.46 -24.04 -0.70
CA TYR A 145 10.98 -22.74 -0.21
C TYR A 145 9.58 -22.86 0.41
N GLY A 146 8.68 -23.59 -0.25
CA GLY A 146 7.32 -23.79 0.23
C GLY A 146 7.24 -24.63 1.50
N LEU A 147 7.96 -25.76 1.55
CA LEU A 147 8.00 -26.63 2.73
C LEU A 147 8.59 -25.91 3.94
N PHE A 148 9.70 -25.18 3.76
CA PHE A 148 10.31 -24.42 4.84
C PHE A 148 9.34 -23.35 5.35
N ASN A 149 8.72 -22.56 4.47
CA ASN A 149 7.79 -21.51 4.90
C ASN A 149 6.54 -22.10 5.56
N TRP A 150 6.04 -23.23 5.08
CA TRP A 150 4.92 -23.93 5.71
C TRP A 150 5.28 -24.37 7.13
N PHE A 151 6.44 -25.00 7.32
CA PHE A 151 6.96 -25.37 8.62
C PHE A 151 7.16 -24.15 9.53
N TRP A 152 7.70 -23.07 8.98
CA TRP A 152 7.89 -21.81 9.69
C TRP A 152 6.57 -21.20 10.19
N PHE A 153 5.55 -21.16 9.33
CA PHE A 153 4.23 -20.63 9.71
C PHE A 153 3.48 -21.51 10.69
N TRP A 154 3.68 -22.82 10.59
CA TRP A 154 3.16 -23.76 11.58
C TRP A 154 3.79 -23.49 12.95
N LEU A 155 5.11 -23.32 13.01
CA LEU A 155 5.84 -23.05 14.24
C LEU A 155 5.50 -21.66 14.83
N TRP A 156 5.15 -20.65 14.01
CA TRP A 156 4.95 -19.25 14.43
C TRP A 156 3.49 -18.73 14.26
N ARG A 157 2.48 -19.62 14.29
CA ARG A 157 1.02 -19.37 14.46
C ARG A 157 0.47 -18.00 13.95
N GLU A 158 0.33 -17.87 12.62
CA GLU A 158 -0.31 -16.72 11.94
C GLU A 158 0.27 -15.32 12.29
N GLN A 159 1.55 -15.25 12.67
CA GLN A 159 2.20 -13.99 13.07
C GLN A 159 2.06 -12.81 12.08
N PRO A 160 2.10 -12.99 10.75
CA PRO A 160 1.96 -11.86 9.83
C PRO A 160 0.66 -11.07 10.01
N LEU A 161 -0.46 -11.76 10.29
CA LEU A 161 -1.74 -11.11 10.54
C LEU A 161 -1.75 -10.38 11.89
N ARG A 162 -1.20 -11.02 12.93
CA ARG A 162 -1.08 -10.43 14.27
C ARG A 162 -0.21 -9.18 14.27
N GLU A 163 0.86 -9.19 13.49
CA GLU A 163 1.74 -8.05 13.28
C GLU A 163 0.99 -6.88 12.64
N SER A 164 0.35 -7.08 11.48
CA SER A 164 -0.38 -6.01 10.80
C SER A 164 -1.51 -5.46 11.68
N LEU A 165 -2.18 -6.33 12.44
CA LEU A 165 -3.20 -5.93 13.40
C LEU A 165 -2.63 -5.18 14.61
N SER A 166 -1.50 -5.62 15.15
CA SER A 166 -0.79 -4.91 16.22
C SER A 166 -0.38 -3.50 15.76
N LEU A 167 0.22 -3.40 14.56
CA LEU A 167 0.59 -2.12 13.97
C LEU A 167 -0.61 -1.20 13.74
N LEU A 168 -1.76 -1.74 13.35
CA LEU A 168 -3.00 -0.98 13.24
C LEU A 168 -3.38 -0.32 14.57
N TYR A 169 -3.32 -1.07 15.69
CA TYR A 169 -3.63 -0.53 17.02
C TYR A 169 -2.60 0.51 17.49
N VAL A 170 -1.31 0.32 17.19
CA VAL A 170 -0.27 1.33 17.47
C VAL A 170 -0.51 2.61 16.68
N GLN A 171 -0.78 2.51 15.37
CA GLN A 171 -1.03 3.69 14.54
C GLN A 171 -2.34 4.38 14.91
N LEU A 172 -3.37 3.65 15.33
CA LEU A 172 -4.59 4.24 15.91
C LEU A 172 -4.30 5.01 17.20
N ALA A 173 -3.42 4.48 18.07
CA ALA A 173 -3.00 5.16 19.29
C ALA A 173 -2.25 6.47 18.98
N ASP A 174 -1.31 6.42 18.04
CA ASP A 174 -0.50 7.57 17.63
C ASP A 174 -1.33 8.62 16.89
N TYR A 175 -2.34 8.18 16.11
CA TYR A 175 -3.30 9.07 15.46
C TYR A 175 -4.22 9.75 16.48
N CYS A 176 -4.79 8.99 17.42
CA CYS A 176 -5.64 9.52 18.48
C CYS A 176 -4.90 10.58 19.31
N GLU A 177 -3.68 10.26 19.77
CA GLU A 177 -2.87 11.17 20.56
C GLU A 177 -2.50 12.45 19.79
N ALA A 178 -2.07 12.32 18.53
CA ALA A 178 -1.74 13.48 17.69
C ALA A 178 -2.96 14.37 17.43
N LYS A 179 -4.13 13.78 17.11
CA LYS A 179 -5.36 14.51 16.83
C LYS A 179 -5.78 15.39 18.02
N TYR A 180 -5.80 14.82 19.22
CA TYR A 180 -6.21 15.57 20.41
C TYR A 180 -5.14 16.53 20.94
N THR A 181 -3.87 16.30 20.62
CA THR A 181 -2.80 17.28 20.91
C THR A 181 -2.89 18.49 19.96
N LEU A 182 -3.22 18.26 18.69
CA LEU A 182 -3.39 19.30 17.68
C LEU A 182 -4.62 20.18 17.93
N LEU A 183 -5.68 19.62 18.52
CA LEU A 183 -6.86 20.38 18.93
C LEU A 183 -6.55 21.44 20.00
N THR A 184 -5.42 21.33 20.71
CA THR A 184 -5.10 22.20 21.84
C THR A 184 -3.91 23.13 21.59
N GLN A 185 -3.12 22.87 20.55
CA GLN A 185 -1.99 23.74 20.16
C GLN A 185 -2.44 24.77 19.12
N HIS A 186 -2.13 26.05 19.35
CA HIS A 186 -2.31 27.14 18.37
C HIS A 186 -1.34 27.01 17.18
N THR A 187 -1.47 25.94 16.39
CA THR A 187 -0.61 25.66 15.24
C THR A 187 -1.33 25.99 13.95
N ASP A 188 -0.63 26.61 12.99
CA ASP A 188 -1.17 26.86 11.65
C ASP A 188 -1.71 25.54 11.04
N PRO A 189 -3.00 25.49 10.64
CA PRO A 189 -3.61 24.27 10.10
C PRO A 189 -2.87 23.73 8.87
N GLU A 190 -2.26 24.61 8.08
CA GLU A 190 -1.48 24.25 6.88
C GLU A 190 -0.24 23.39 7.17
N LYS A 191 0.37 23.54 8.36
CA LYS A 191 1.55 22.79 8.80
C LYS A 191 1.17 21.58 9.66
N ALA A 192 0.10 21.70 10.43
CA ALA A 192 -0.37 20.70 11.38
C ALA A 192 -1.17 19.55 10.75
N LEU A 193 -1.93 19.83 9.69
CA LEU A 193 -2.81 18.85 9.05
C LEU A 193 -2.07 17.78 8.22
N PRO A 194 -1.04 18.11 7.41
CA PRO A 194 -0.31 17.10 6.63
C PRO A 194 0.24 15.89 7.42
N PRO A 195 0.88 16.05 8.60
CA PRO A 195 1.34 14.90 9.37
C PRO A 195 0.18 14.08 9.96
N LEU A 196 -0.96 14.71 10.30
CA LEU A 196 -2.15 14.00 10.76
C LEU A 196 -2.78 13.16 9.65
N LEU A 197 -2.91 13.73 8.45
CA LEU A 197 -3.38 13.01 7.25
C LEU A 197 -2.49 11.81 6.94
N THR A 198 -1.17 12.00 7.03
CA THR A 198 -0.21 10.92 6.80
C THR A 198 -0.40 9.77 7.80
N ARG A 199 -0.70 10.07 9.07
CA ARG A 199 -1.01 9.03 10.08
C ARG A 199 -2.33 8.34 9.82
N GLN A 200 -3.37 9.09 9.44
CA GLN A 200 -4.67 8.52 9.08
C GLN A 200 -4.58 7.60 7.86
N GLN A 201 -3.82 8.02 6.84
CA GLN A 201 -3.56 7.20 5.67
C GLN A 201 -2.92 5.87 6.06
N LYS A 202 -1.88 5.89 6.91
CA LYS A 202 -1.24 4.66 7.42
C LYS A 202 -2.24 3.72 8.10
N VAL A 203 -3.20 4.26 8.87
CA VAL A 203 -4.26 3.46 9.48
C VAL A 203 -5.14 2.79 8.42
N VAL A 204 -5.56 3.52 7.39
CA VAL A 204 -6.40 2.96 6.31
C VAL A 204 -5.65 1.95 5.43
N ASP A 205 -4.36 2.20 5.17
CA ASP A 205 -3.48 1.27 4.46
C ASP A 205 -3.34 -0.04 5.24
N LEU A 206 -3.13 0.03 6.57
CA LEU A 206 -3.08 -1.13 7.46
C LEU A 206 -4.43 -1.87 7.53
N ILE A 207 -5.57 -1.15 7.51
CA ILE A 207 -6.89 -1.75 7.42
C ILE A 207 -7.03 -2.56 6.13
N SER A 208 -6.66 -1.96 4.99
CA SER A 208 -6.70 -2.62 3.68
C SER A 208 -5.77 -3.84 3.64
N GLN A 209 -4.58 -3.74 4.24
CA GLN A 209 -3.63 -4.85 4.36
C GLN A 209 -4.19 -5.99 5.22
N CYS A 210 -4.73 -5.69 6.41
CA CYS A 210 -5.34 -6.69 7.29
C CYS A 210 -6.53 -7.37 6.63
N TYR A 211 -7.37 -6.59 5.93
CA TYR A 211 -8.50 -7.11 5.18
C TYR A 211 -8.06 -8.10 4.09
N GLN A 212 -7.05 -7.74 3.29
CA GLN A 212 -6.48 -8.62 2.27
C GLN A 212 -5.89 -9.90 2.90
N GLN A 213 -5.15 -9.79 3.99
CA GLN A 213 -4.56 -10.94 4.69
C GLN A 213 -5.64 -11.88 5.26
N LEU A 214 -6.68 -11.34 5.89
CA LEU A 214 -7.83 -12.11 6.38
C LEU A 214 -8.52 -12.86 5.24
N HIS A 215 -8.72 -12.22 4.08
CA HIS A 215 -9.31 -12.87 2.91
C HIS A 215 -8.43 -14.02 2.35
N MET A 216 -7.10 -13.86 2.42
CA MET A 216 -6.15 -14.87 1.98
C MET A 216 -6.11 -16.10 2.90
N LEU A 217 -6.41 -15.99 4.19
CA LEU A 217 -6.31 -17.10 5.15
C LEU A 217 -7.54 -18.04 5.11
N ALA A 218 -7.31 -19.34 4.95
CA ALA A 218 -8.38 -20.37 4.96
C ALA A 218 -8.57 -20.86 6.38
N ALA A 219 -9.28 -20.09 7.20
CA ALA A 219 -9.43 -20.50 8.59
C ALA A 219 -10.79 -20.13 9.19
N ASN A 220 -11.89 -20.28 8.45
CA ASN A 220 -13.23 -20.15 9.04
C ASN A 220 -13.50 -21.14 10.20
N LYS A 221 -12.68 -22.19 10.35
CA LYS A 221 -12.84 -23.22 11.40
C LYS A 221 -11.99 -23.00 12.66
N ASN A 222 -10.95 -22.17 12.66
CA ASN A 222 -10.06 -22.00 13.82
C ASN A 222 -10.59 -20.96 14.82
N HIS A 223 -10.58 -21.29 16.11
CA HIS A 223 -11.01 -20.37 17.18
C HIS A 223 -10.11 -19.11 17.26
N GLU A 224 -8.80 -19.27 17.03
CA GLU A 224 -7.85 -18.15 17.01
C GLU A 224 -8.12 -17.18 15.85
N TYR A 225 -8.43 -17.69 14.65
CA TYR A 225 -8.79 -16.84 13.51
C TYR A 225 -10.05 -16.03 13.77
N LYS A 226 -11.11 -16.67 14.33
CA LYS A 226 -12.33 -15.96 14.75
C LYS A 226 -12.03 -14.85 15.77
N ARG A 227 -11.08 -15.10 16.68
CA ARG A 227 -10.62 -14.07 17.63
C ARG A 227 -9.91 -12.92 16.93
N LEU A 228 -8.98 -13.19 16.01
CA LEU A 228 -8.27 -12.14 15.26
C LEU A 228 -9.23 -11.33 14.37
N LEU A 229 -10.19 -11.99 13.72
CA LEU A 229 -11.25 -11.33 12.95
C LEU A 229 -12.09 -10.41 13.85
N ARG A 230 -12.45 -10.85 15.05
CA ARG A 230 -13.15 -10.04 16.03
C ARG A 230 -12.33 -8.81 16.44
N THR A 231 -11.04 -9.01 16.73
CA THR A 231 -10.13 -7.91 17.08
C THR A 231 -9.94 -6.92 15.93
N PHE A 232 -9.94 -7.40 14.68
CA PHE A 232 -9.95 -6.54 13.50
C PHE A 232 -11.24 -5.73 13.39
N GLN A 233 -12.41 -6.34 13.56
CA GLN A 233 -13.69 -5.62 13.57
C GLN A 233 -13.74 -4.55 14.67
N VAL A 234 -13.23 -4.85 15.87
CA VAL A 234 -13.08 -3.87 16.96
C VAL A 234 -12.13 -2.74 16.55
N GLY A 235 -11.03 -3.05 15.86
CA GLY A 235 -10.11 -2.04 15.33
C GLY A 235 -10.77 -1.12 14.30
N LEU A 236 -11.65 -1.66 13.45
CA LEU A 236 -12.47 -0.85 12.55
C LEU A 236 -13.42 0.06 13.34
N ASP A 237 -14.15 -0.48 14.32
CA ASP A 237 -15.05 0.31 15.18
C ASP A 237 -14.31 1.47 15.87
N LEU A 238 -13.11 1.20 16.40
CA LEU A 238 -12.25 2.20 17.01
C LEU A 238 -11.79 3.25 16.00
N GLN A 239 -11.42 2.84 14.79
CA GLN A 239 -11.10 3.78 13.71
C GLN A 239 -12.30 4.67 13.37
N GLU A 240 -13.53 4.12 13.34
CA GLU A 240 -14.72 4.93 13.04
C GLU A 240 -14.89 6.02 14.08
N HIS A 241 -14.87 5.64 15.36
CA HIS A 241 -15.03 6.60 16.43
C HIS A 241 -13.87 7.61 16.47
N ILE A 242 -12.61 7.18 16.51
CA ILE A 242 -11.45 8.10 16.59
C ILE A 242 -11.39 9.05 15.38
N SER A 243 -11.85 8.64 14.20
CA SER A 243 -11.88 9.51 13.01
C SER A 243 -12.87 10.66 13.11
N VAL A 244 -13.92 10.58 13.95
CA VAL A 244 -14.92 11.64 14.07
C VAL A 244 -14.30 12.90 14.69
N SER A 245 -14.32 14.01 13.96
CA SER A 245 -13.84 15.31 14.42
C SER A 245 -15.00 16.26 14.67
N LEU A 246 -14.92 17.04 15.75
CA LEU A 246 -15.84 18.16 15.96
C LEU A 246 -15.23 19.40 15.31
N HIS A 247 -15.74 19.81 14.15
CA HIS A 247 -15.23 20.97 13.40
C HIS A 247 -15.72 22.31 13.98
N HIS A 248 -15.44 22.57 15.27
CA HIS A 248 -15.77 23.83 15.94
C HIS A 248 -14.55 24.44 16.65
N PRO A 249 -13.53 24.93 15.91
CA PRO A 249 -12.31 25.44 16.53
C PRO A 249 -12.58 26.58 17.53
N GLN A 250 -13.56 27.43 17.23
CA GLN A 250 -13.95 28.54 18.11
C GLN A 250 -14.59 28.06 19.43
N GLU A 251 -15.42 27.01 19.39
CA GLU A 251 -16.05 26.48 20.60
C GLU A 251 -15.07 25.66 21.44
N VAL A 252 -14.15 24.96 20.77
CA VAL A 252 -13.02 24.28 21.43
C VAL A 252 -12.19 25.32 22.17
N GLN A 253 -11.84 26.42 21.50
CA GLN A 253 -11.09 27.51 22.10
C GLN A 253 -11.83 28.14 23.28
N LYS A 254 -13.12 28.47 23.13
CA LYS A 254 -13.96 28.99 24.24
C LYS A 254 -14.00 28.03 25.44
N LEU A 255 -14.02 26.72 25.20
CA LEU A 255 -14.02 25.73 26.29
C LEU A 255 -12.66 25.68 26.99
N VAL A 256 -11.57 25.71 26.22
CA VAL A 256 -10.20 25.67 26.73
C VAL A 256 -9.83 26.94 27.50
N GLU A 257 -10.26 28.12 27.04
CA GLU A 257 -10.02 29.38 27.76
C GLU A 257 -10.78 29.45 29.09
N ARG A 258 -11.96 28.84 29.16
CA ARG A 258 -12.86 28.90 30.33
C ARG A 258 -12.66 27.76 31.33
N SER A 259 -11.86 26.73 31.00
CA SER A 259 -11.75 25.53 31.83
C SER A 259 -10.45 24.76 31.59
N HIS A 260 -10.14 23.79 32.47
CA HIS A 260 -9.05 22.84 32.25
C HIS A 260 -9.40 21.71 31.25
N ALA A 261 -10.32 21.97 30.30
CA ALA A 261 -10.81 20.97 29.35
C ALA A 261 -9.70 20.39 28.47
N GLU A 262 -8.72 21.19 28.06
CA GLU A 262 -7.54 20.69 27.33
C GLU A 262 -6.86 19.54 28.08
N ALA A 263 -6.54 19.75 29.37
CA ALA A 263 -5.83 18.76 30.17
C ALA A 263 -6.66 17.48 30.34
N VAL A 264 -7.98 17.61 30.52
CA VAL A 264 -8.88 16.46 30.69
C VAL A 264 -9.09 15.70 29.39
N ILE A 265 -9.27 16.39 28.25
CA ILE A 265 -9.37 15.76 26.93
C ILE A 265 -8.06 15.03 26.60
N ARG A 266 -6.91 15.67 26.84
CA ARG A 266 -5.59 15.06 26.63
C ARG A 266 -5.38 13.84 27.54
N TRP A 267 -5.79 13.91 28.80
CA TRP A 267 -5.69 12.78 29.73
C TRP A 267 -6.53 11.57 29.28
N ASN A 268 -7.73 11.83 28.74
CA ASN A 268 -8.56 10.80 28.14
C ASN A 268 -7.91 10.22 26.87
N ALA A 269 -7.44 11.06 25.96
CA ALA A 269 -6.73 10.61 24.75
C ALA A 269 -5.51 9.74 25.09
N GLN A 270 -4.68 10.17 26.03
CA GLN A 270 -3.51 9.40 26.49
C GLN A 270 -3.88 8.06 27.12
N THR A 271 -4.96 8.00 27.90
CA THR A 271 -5.43 6.74 28.51
C THR A 271 -5.94 5.77 27.44
N VAL A 272 -6.66 6.27 26.42
CA VAL A 272 -7.08 5.48 25.25
C VAL A 272 -5.86 4.98 24.47
N SER A 273 -4.91 5.87 24.13
CA SER A 273 -3.71 5.52 23.38
C SER A 273 -2.82 4.51 24.11
N ALA A 274 -2.64 4.68 25.42
CA ALA A 274 -1.92 3.71 26.26
C ALA A 274 -2.60 2.34 26.22
N ARG A 275 -3.94 2.30 26.31
CA ARG A 275 -4.68 1.04 26.22
C ARG A 275 -4.55 0.38 24.84
N LEU A 276 -4.63 1.15 23.76
CA LEU A 276 -4.43 0.65 22.40
C LEU A 276 -3.03 0.04 22.21
N ARG A 277 -1.98 0.67 22.77
CA ARG A 277 -0.61 0.12 22.76
C ARG A 277 -0.49 -1.19 23.54
N VAL A 278 -1.15 -1.31 24.70
CA VAL A 278 -1.20 -2.58 25.46
C VAL A 278 -1.92 -3.66 24.66
N LEU A 279 -3.03 -3.34 23.99
CA LEU A 279 -3.73 -4.30 23.13
C LEU A 279 -2.90 -4.74 21.94
N ALA A 280 -2.15 -3.82 21.33
CA ALA A 280 -1.21 -4.16 20.25
C ALA A 280 -0.18 -5.21 20.71
N ASP A 281 0.44 -4.98 21.88
CA ASP A 281 1.37 -5.94 22.49
C ASP A 281 0.67 -7.28 22.80
N ASP A 282 -0.55 -7.26 23.34
CA ASP A 282 -1.28 -8.50 23.66
C ASP A 282 -1.61 -9.31 22.39
N ILE A 283 -1.96 -8.64 21.29
CA ILE A 283 -2.20 -9.27 19.98
C ILE A 283 -0.93 -9.93 19.45
N LEU A 284 0.19 -9.20 19.52
CA LEU A 284 1.50 -9.66 19.03
C LEU A 284 2.03 -10.84 19.85
N TYR A 285 1.95 -10.77 21.18
CA TYR A 285 2.49 -11.79 22.10
C TYR A 285 1.48 -12.87 22.51
N HIS A 286 0.34 -12.98 21.81
CA HIS A 286 -0.67 -14.01 22.02
C HIS A 286 -1.27 -14.01 23.45
N ARG A 287 -1.31 -12.85 24.10
CA ARG A 287 -1.83 -12.71 25.47
C ARG A 287 -3.32 -12.46 25.44
N TYR A 288 -3.99 -12.82 26.52
CA TYR A 288 -5.38 -12.42 26.71
C TYR A 288 -5.43 -10.99 27.28
N PRO A 289 -6.28 -10.14 26.73
CA PRO A 289 -6.41 -8.77 27.19
C PRO A 289 -6.91 -8.72 28.63
N THR A 290 -6.31 -7.82 29.40
CA THR A 290 -6.68 -7.56 30.80
C THR A 290 -7.94 -6.70 30.91
N ARG A 291 -8.54 -6.60 32.09
CA ARG A 291 -9.67 -5.67 32.33
C ARG A 291 -9.22 -4.22 32.13
N PHE A 292 -10.09 -3.39 31.56
CA PHE A 292 -9.86 -1.97 31.34
C PHE A 292 -10.93 -1.13 32.04
N ASN A 293 -10.52 -0.12 32.79
CA ASN A 293 -11.40 0.86 33.41
C ASN A 293 -10.89 2.28 33.12
N MET A 294 -11.82 3.19 32.84
CA MET A 294 -11.61 4.59 32.52
C MET A 294 -12.68 5.49 33.17
N GLU A 295 -13.40 5.00 34.18
CA GLU A 295 -14.52 5.72 34.83
C GLU A 295 -14.11 7.06 35.43
N LYS A 296 -12.91 7.15 36.02
CA LYS A 296 -12.39 8.42 36.58
C LYS A 296 -12.18 9.48 35.50
N GLN A 297 -11.60 9.07 34.37
CA GLN A 297 -11.33 9.94 33.23
C GLN A 297 -12.62 10.41 32.55
N LEU A 298 -13.59 9.49 32.38
CA LEU A 298 -14.91 9.80 31.84
C LEU A 298 -15.69 10.73 32.76
N GLY A 299 -15.67 10.48 34.08
CA GLY A 299 -16.32 11.35 35.05
C GLY A 299 -15.79 12.78 35.05
N ALA A 300 -14.50 12.98 34.76
CA ALA A 300 -13.92 14.31 34.59
C ALA A 300 -14.47 15.04 33.33
N LEU A 301 -14.63 14.32 32.21
CA LEU A 301 -15.26 14.87 31.00
C LEU A 301 -16.75 15.18 31.21
N GLU A 302 -17.48 14.28 31.86
CA GLU A 302 -18.90 14.50 32.19
C GLU A 302 -19.07 15.71 33.10
N LYS A 303 -18.16 15.94 34.06
CA LYS A 303 -18.17 17.13 34.91
C LYS A 303 -18.00 18.41 34.09
N ILE A 304 -17.07 18.44 33.13
CA ILE A 304 -16.89 19.58 32.22
C ILE A 304 -18.14 19.80 31.38
N ALA A 305 -18.71 18.73 30.83
CA ALA A 305 -19.94 18.80 30.02
C ALA A 305 -21.12 19.36 30.82
N ARG A 306 -21.24 19.02 32.11
CA ARG A 306 -22.28 19.55 33.01
C ARG A 306 -22.02 21.00 33.44
N GLN A 307 -20.75 21.40 33.59
CA GLN A 307 -20.38 22.78 33.96
C GLN A 307 -20.53 23.77 32.80
N HIS A 308 -20.43 23.30 31.56
CA HIS A 308 -20.58 24.10 30.35
C HIS A 308 -21.65 23.50 29.43
N PRO A 309 -22.94 23.51 29.84
CA PRO A 309 -24.01 22.92 29.04
C PRO A 309 -24.19 23.60 27.68
N ASP A 310 -23.87 24.89 27.59
CA ASP A 310 -23.98 25.69 26.36
C ASP A 310 -22.89 25.39 25.33
N ASN A 311 -21.86 24.60 25.69
CA ASN A 311 -20.78 24.25 24.78
C ASN A 311 -20.91 22.79 24.30
N PRO A 312 -21.15 22.54 23.00
CA PRO A 312 -21.37 21.19 22.50
C PRO A 312 -20.09 20.34 22.48
N VAL A 313 -18.90 20.96 22.56
CA VAL A 313 -17.61 20.25 22.57
C VAL A 313 -17.47 19.36 23.79
N GLY A 314 -17.87 19.84 24.97
CA GLY A 314 -17.77 19.08 26.22
C GLY A 314 -18.67 17.84 26.18
N GLN A 315 -19.92 18.03 25.74
CA GLN A 315 -20.90 16.94 25.60
C GLN A 315 -20.44 15.92 24.56
N PHE A 316 -19.96 16.38 23.41
CA PHE A 316 -19.41 15.51 22.38
C PHE A 316 -18.20 14.73 22.87
N ALA A 317 -17.24 15.37 23.55
CA ALA A 317 -16.05 14.70 24.06
C ALA A 317 -16.44 13.60 25.08
N ALA A 318 -17.36 13.90 26.00
CA ALA A 318 -17.87 12.92 26.96
C ALA A 318 -18.55 11.73 26.24
N TRP A 319 -19.47 12.01 25.31
CA TRP A 319 -20.13 10.97 24.51
C TRP A 319 -19.12 10.14 23.71
N HIS A 320 -18.19 10.79 23.02
CA HIS A 320 -17.20 10.17 22.16
C HIS A 320 -16.26 9.23 22.92
N PHE A 321 -15.64 9.71 24.00
CA PHE A 321 -14.75 8.90 24.82
C PHE A 321 -15.49 7.77 25.55
N SER A 322 -16.76 7.96 25.93
CA SER A 322 -17.57 6.89 26.52
C SER A 322 -17.77 5.71 25.58
N ARG A 323 -17.98 5.98 24.27
CA ARG A 323 -18.13 4.96 23.23
C ARG A 323 -16.83 4.21 23.02
N ILE A 324 -15.71 4.92 22.88
CA ILE A 324 -14.38 4.31 22.76
C ILE A 324 -14.08 3.44 23.99
N ALA A 325 -14.34 3.94 25.20
CA ALA A 325 -14.11 3.20 26.43
C ALA A 325 -14.98 1.93 26.50
N ARG A 326 -16.25 1.98 26.06
CA ARG A 326 -17.13 0.81 25.98
C ARG A 326 -16.57 -0.26 25.04
N VAL A 327 -16.05 0.13 23.88
CA VAL A 327 -15.42 -0.80 22.91
C VAL A 327 -14.15 -1.41 23.51
N LEU A 328 -13.27 -0.60 24.10
CA LEU A 328 -12.03 -1.07 24.72
C LEU A 328 -12.25 -1.99 25.94
N ARG A 329 -13.34 -1.77 26.69
CA ARG A 329 -13.74 -2.57 27.84
C ARG A 329 -14.36 -3.91 27.43
N THR A 330 -15.28 -3.89 26.48
CA THR A 330 -16.02 -5.09 26.07
C THR A 330 -15.27 -5.94 25.06
N GLN A 331 -14.46 -5.31 24.20
CA GLN A 331 -13.74 -5.94 23.08
C GLN A 331 -14.64 -6.79 22.18
N ARG A 332 -15.90 -6.37 22.09
CA ARG A 332 -16.87 -6.94 21.19
C ARG A 332 -17.08 -5.93 20.06
N PRO A 333 -17.19 -6.41 18.80
CA PRO A 333 -17.56 -5.52 17.72
C PRO A 333 -18.95 -4.96 18.05
N LEU A 334 -19.11 -3.65 17.84
CA LEU A 334 -20.38 -2.96 18.01
C LEU A 334 -21.39 -3.40 16.96
N TYR A 335 -20.91 -3.77 15.77
CA TYR A 335 -21.72 -4.08 14.60
C TYR A 335 -21.31 -5.41 13.97
N SER A 336 -22.28 -6.21 13.55
CA SER A 336 -22.03 -7.40 12.74
C SER A 336 -21.73 -6.98 11.31
N ARG A 337 -20.50 -7.25 10.85
CA ARG A 337 -20.04 -6.93 9.49
C ARG A 337 -19.85 -8.21 8.70
N ASP A 338 -20.49 -8.35 7.54
CA ASP A 338 -20.08 -9.37 6.58
C ASP A 338 -18.91 -8.85 5.74
N LEU A 339 -17.72 -8.90 6.34
CA LEU A 339 -16.48 -8.54 5.68
C LEU A 339 -16.15 -9.45 4.48
N MET A 340 -16.85 -10.58 4.32
CA MET A 340 -16.57 -11.61 3.29
C MET A 340 -17.66 -11.68 2.21
N ALA A 341 -18.68 -10.82 2.26
CA ALA A 341 -19.71 -10.69 1.22
C ALA A 341 -19.14 -10.23 -0.14
N ASP A 342 -17.91 -9.71 -0.13
CA ASP A 342 -17.17 -9.30 -1.32
C ASP A 342 -16.70 -10.54 -2.11
N LYS A 343 -17.66 -11.24 -2.72
CA LYS A 343 -17.41 -11.92 -3.99
C LYS A 343 -17.26 -10.81 -5.02
N GLN A 344 -16.10 -10.14 -5.04
CA GLN A 344 -15.68 -9.35 -6.19
C GLN A 344 -16.04 -10.16 -7.42
N LYS A 345 -16.94 -9.64 -8.26
CA LYS A 345 -17.31 -10.24 -9.54
C LYS A 345 -16.00 -10.38 -10.30
N ARG A 346 -15.36 -11.55 -10.21
CA ARG A 346 -14.23 -11.88 -11.05
C ARG A 346 -14.79 -11.87 -12.44
N LEU A 347 -14.39 -10.88 -13.23
CA LEU A 347 -14.66 -10.90 -14.65
C LEU A 347 -14.22 -12.28 -15.16
N PRO A 348 -15.05 -12.95 -15.98
CA PRO A 348 -14.61 -14.20 -16.59
C PRO A 348 -13.29 -13.95 -17.32
N LEU A 349 -12.42 -14.98 -17.37
CA LEU A 349 -11.04 -14.83 -17.84
C LEU A 349 -10.94 -14.19 -19.25
N LEU A 350 -11.90 -14.49 -20.12
CA LEU A 350 -11.92 -14.01 -21.51
C LEU A 350 -12.25 -12.51 -21.64
N PRO A 351 -13.35 -11.97 -21.07
CA PRO A 351 -13.57 -10.53 -21.02
C PRO A 351 -12.43 -9.75 -20.34
N ALA A 352 -11.88 -10.29 -19.26
CA ALA A 352 -10.74 -9.68 -18.57
C ALA A 352 -9.52 -9.58 -19.50
N LEU A 353 -9.14 -10.67 -20.16
CA LEU A 353 -8.00 -10.69 -21.09
C LEU A 353 -8.21 -9.73 -22.27
N LYS A 354 -9.42 -9.68 -22.84
CA LYS A 354 -9.79 -8.73 -23.91
C LYS A 354 -9.63 -7.28 -23.43
N SER A 355 -10.02 -6.98 -22.18
CA SER A 355 -9.85 -5.65 -21.60
C SER A 355 -8.37 -5.30 -21.40
N TYR A 356 -7.54 -6.26 -20.99
CA TYR A 356 -6.11 -6.04 -20.76
C TYR A 356 -5.30 -5.88 -22.04
N LEU A 357 -5.72 -6.53 -23.13
CA LEU A 357 -5.12 -6.41 -24.47
C LEU A 357 -5.50 -5.11 -25.21
N SER A 358 -6.31 -4.24 -24.62
CA SER A 358 -6.61 -2.93 -25.21
C SER A 358 -5.40 -1.98 -25.11
N LEU A 359 -5.13 -1.20 -26.18
CA LEU A 359 -4.13 -0.12 -26.17
C LEU A 359 -4.42 0.98 -25.12
N LYS A 360 -5.65 1.03 -24.61
CA LYS A 360 -6.05 1.91 -23.52
C LYS A 360 -5.68 1.36 -22.13
N SER A 361 -5.40 0.06 -22.02
CA SER A 361 -5.10 -0.60 -20.75
C SER A 361 -3.74 -0.18 -20.20
N SER A 362 -3.69 0.06 -18.88
CA SER A 362 -2.43 0.24 -18.16
C SER A 362 -1.55 -1.02 -18.20
N ALA A 363 -2.18 -2.20 -18.24
CA ALA A 363 -1.52 -3.51 -18.28
C ALA A 363 -0.61 -3.64 -19.50
N LEU A 364 -1.18 -3.45 -20.70
CA LEU A 364 -0.46 -3.60 -21.96
C LEU A 364 0.64 -2.56 -22.10
N ARG A 365 0.41 -1.31 -21.68
CA ARG A 365 1.44 -0.26 -21.71
C ARG A 365 2.62 -0.59 -20.80
N ASN A 366 2.36 -1.11 -19.60
CA ASN A 366 3.41 -1.52 -18.69
C ASN A 366 4.19 -2.72 -19.21
N ALA A 367 3.49 -3.74 -19.72
CA ALA A 367 4.09 -4.91 -20.36
C ALA A 367 4.96 -4.50 -21.56
N ALA A 368 4.46 -3.59 -22.40
CA ALA A 368 5.17 -3.05 -23.56
C ALA A 368 6.43 -2.29 -23.17
N ARG A 369 6.34 -1.42 -22.16
CA ARG A 369 7.48 -0.69 -21.62
C ARG A 369 8.57 -1.65 -21.13
N ILE A 370 8.23 -2.62 -20.28
CA ILE A 370 9.18 -3.61 -19.75
C ILE A 370 9.79 -4.43 -20.90
N SER A 371 8.97 -4.86 -21.86
CA SER A 371 9.41 -5.58 -23.06
C SER A 371 10.46 -4.79 -23.84
N VAL A 372 10.18 -3.54 -24.20
CA VAL A 372 11.12 -2.68 -24.95
C VAL A 372 12.41 -2.46 -24.17
N MET A 373 12.31 -2.19 -22.86
CA MET A 373 13.47 -1.98 -22.00
C MET A 373 14.37 -3.22 -21.93
N LEU A 374 13.80 -4.41 -21.83
CA LEU A 374 14.57 -5.67 -21.81
C LEU A 374 15.18 -6.00 -23.17
N SER A 375 14.50 -5.70 -24.26
CA SER A 375 15.04 -5.89 -25.61
C SER A 375 16.23 -4.96 -25.86
N ILE A 376 16.12 -3.68 -25.48
CA ILE A 376 17.24 -2.73 -25.57
C ILE A 376 18.40 -3.18 -24.68
N ALA A 377 18.12 -3.56 -23.42
CA ALA A 377 19.14 -4.05 -22.50
C ALA A 377 19.85 -5.30 -23.01
N SER A 378 19.11 -6.23 -23.63
CA SER A 378 19.68 -7.42 -24.25
C SER A 378 20.54 -7.08 -25.46
N LEU A 379 20.10 -6.17 -26.33
CA LEU A 379 20.86 -5.72 -27.50
C LEU A 379 22.16 -5.02 -27.08
N MET A 380 22.10 -4.13 -26.08
CA MET A 380 23.27 -3.46 -25.54
C MET A 380 24.25 -4.43 -24.91
N GLY A 381 23.76 -5.42 -24.16
CA GLY A 381 24.59 -6.46 -23.55
C GLY A 381 25.38 -7.26 -24.59
N MET A 382 24.76 -7.57 -25.74
CA MET A 382 25.42 -8.26 -26.86
C MET A 382 26.40 -7.33 -27.59
N ALA A 383 26.01 -6.08 -27.87
CA ALA A 383 26.85 -5.13 -28.60
C ALA A 383 28.14 -4.77 -27.85
N LEU A 384 28.06 -4.61 -26.52
CA LEU A 384 29.20 -4.24 -25.67
C LEU A 384 30.09 -5.43 -25.29
N HIS A 385 29.79 -6.65 -25.75
CA HIS A 385 30.54 -7.88 -25.45
C HIS A 385 30.82 -8.05 -23.94
N LEU A 386 29.84 -7.68 -23.11
CA LEU A 386 29.99 -7.69 -21.67
C LEU A 386 30.05 -9.15 -21.16
N PRO A 387 30.81 -9.44 -20.09
CA PRO A 387 31.03 -10.81 -19.66
C PRO A 387 29.76 -11.48 -19.12
N LYS A 388 28.81 -10.70 -18.57
CA LYS A 388 27.57 -11.18 -17.95
C LYS A 388 26.38 -10.25 -18.26
N PRO A 389 25.89 -10.22 -19.53
CA PRO A 389 24.89 -9.23 -19.97
C PRO A 389 23.54 -9.32 -19.26
N TYR A 390 23.23 -10.46 -18.63
CA TYR A 390 22.00 -10.64 -17.84
C TYR A 390 21.95 -9.75 -16.58
N TRP A 391 23.07 -9.18 -16.12
CA TRP A 391 23.09 -8.23 -15.01
C TRP A 391 22.40 -6.90 -15.33
N ILE A 392 22.46 -6.45 -16.58
CA ILE A 392 21.71 -5.28 -17.05
C ILE A 392 20.21 -5.58 -16.93
N LEU A 393 19.77 -6.72 -17.45
CA LEU A 393 18.36 -7.16 -17.42
C LEU A 393 17.81 -7.24 -15.99
N MET A 394 18.58 -7.83 -15.08
CA MET A 394 18.22 -7.91 -13.66
C MET A 394 18.09 -6.53 -13.01
N THR A 395 19.00 -5.60 -13.35
CA THR A 395 18.96 -4.25 -12.81
C THR A 395 17.73 -3.49 -13.29
N VAL A 396 17.40 -3.61 -14.58
CA VAL A 396 16.16 -3.03 -15.15
C VAL A 396 14.94 -3.51 -14.36
N LEU A 397 14.76 -4.81 -14.16
CA LEU A 397 13.59 -5.35 -13.45
C LEU A 397 13.52 -4.98 -11.97
N PHE A 398 14.66 -4.94 -11.27
CA PHE A 398 14.66 -4.62 -9.83
C PHE A 398 14.38 -3.14 -9.54
N VAL A 399 14.70 -2.27 -10.49
CA VAL A 399 14.62 -0.83 -10.32
C VAL A 399 13.28 -0.28 -10.82
N THR A 400 12.72 -0.82 -11.89
CA THR A 400 11.41 -0.41 -12.39
C THR A 400 10.32 -0.69 -11.35
N GLN A 401 9.59 0.35 -10.96
CA GLN A 401 8.46 0.27 -10.03
C GLN A 401 7.21 0.91 -10.64
N ASN A 402 6.07 0.68 -10.00
CA ASN A 402 4.82 1.34 -10.34
C ASN A 402 4.89 2.80 -9.83
N GLY A 403 5.30 3.72 -10.71
CA GLY A 403 5.32 5.16 -10.45
C GLY A 403 6.69 5.82 -10.58
N TYR A 404 6.67 7.13 -10.85
CA TYR A 404 7.86 7.93 -11.10
C TYR A 404 8.80 7.99 -9.88
N GLY A 405 8.27 8.45 -8.74
CA GLY A 405 9.06 8.66 -7.53
C GLY A 405 9.68 7.36 -7.00
N ALA A 406 8.91 6.27 -6.99
CA ALA A 406 9.38 4.97 -6.52
C ALA A 406 10.53 4.42 -7.37
N THR A 407 10.44 4.51 -8.70
CA THR A 407 11.50 4.05 -9.61
C THR A 407 12.75 4.92 -9.46
N ARG A 408 12.60 6.25 -9.37
CA ARG A 408 13.73 7.17 -9.16
C ARG A 408 14.51 6.84 -7.89
N VAL A 409 13.80 6.65 -6.78
CA VAL A 409 14.42 6.27 -5.50
C VAL A 409 15.13 4.92 -5.62
N ARG A 410 14.54 3.95 -6.31
CA ARG A 410 15.19 2.65 -6.56
C ARG A 410 16.43 2.77 -7.44
N ILE A 411 16.43 3.63 -8.47
CA ILE A 411 17.61 3.89 -9.31
C ILE A 411 18.75 4.37 -8.43
N LEU A 412 18.50 5.39 -7.60
CA LEU A 412 19.52 5.99 -6.72
C LEU A 412 20.04 4.98 -5.70
N HIS A 413 19.14 4.26 -5.02
CA HIS A 413 19.53 3.24 -4.06
C HIS A 413 20.27 2.06 -4.69
N ARG A 414 19.90 1.66 -5.91
CA ARG A 414 20.58 0.59 -6.64
C ARG A 414 21.97 1.03 -7.08
N ALA A 415 22.11 2.21 -7.69
CA ALA A 415 23.39 2.73 -8.15
C ALA A 415 24.34 3.00 -6.97
N GLY A 416 23.91 3.77 -5.98
CA GLY A 416 24.72 4.11 -4.80
C GLY A 416 25.03 2.90 -3.93
N GLY A 417 24.05 2.02 -3.68
CA GLY A 417 24.24 0.80 -2.90
C GLY A 417 25.18 -0.20 -3.58
N THR A 418 25.10 -0.33 -4.92
CA THR A 418 26.02 -1.19 -5.66
C THR A 418 27.43 -0.61 -5.64
N MET A 419 27.60 0.70 -5.86
CA MET A 419 28.92 1.35 -5.81
C MET A 419 29.60 1.17 -4.45
N ALA A 420 28.90 1.46 -3.35
CA ALA A 420 29.44 1.25 -2.00
C ALA A 420 29.72 -0.24 -1.72
N GLY A 421 28.83 -1.14 -2.14
CA GLY A 421 29.03 -2.59 -1.97
C GLY A 421 30.22 -3.14 -2.75
N LEU A 422 30.47 -2.62 -3.96
CA LEU A 422 31.62 -3.00 -4.79
C LEU A 422 32.94 -2.51 -4.19
N ILE A 423 32.98 -1.29 -3.64
CA ILE A 423 34.17 -0.76 -2.94
C ILE A 423 34.49 -1.63 -1.72
N ILE A 424 33.47 -1.93 -0.89
CA ILE A 424 33.64 -2.79 0.28
C ILE A 424 34.13 -4.18 -0.16
N ALA A 425 33.46 -4.80 -1.14
CA ALA A 425 33.82 -6.13 -1.62
C ALA A 425 35.25 -6.17 -2.17
N GLY A 426 35.67 -5.18 -2.97
CA GLY A 426 37.04 -5.11 -3.51
C GLY A 426 38.08 -5.03 -2.40
N VAL A 427 37.87 -4.18 -1.40
CA VAL A 427 38.77 -4.07 -0.23
C VAL A 427 38.82 -5.38 0.55
N THR A 428 37.67 -6.01 0.79
CA THR A 428 37.60 -7.22 1.61
C THR A 428 38.12 -8.48 0.91
N LEU A 429 38.10 -8.52 -0.43
CA LEU A 429 38.66 -9.63 -1.22
C LEU A 429 40.19 -9.72 -1.10
N HIS A 430 40.90 -8.59 -0.97
CA HIS A 430 42.36 -8.58 -0.80
C HIS A 430 42.85 -9.33 0.44
N PHE A 431 42.02 -9.50 1.46
CA PHE A 431 42.41 -10.18 2.71
C PHE A 431 42.45 -11.72 2.62
N HIS A 432 42.11 -12.32 1.47
CA HIS A 432 42.24 -13.77 1.20
C HIS A 432 41.77 -14.67 2.37
N VAL A 433 40.59 -14.37 2.90
CA VAL A 433 40.02 -15.04 4.08
C VAL A 433 39.62 -16.49 3.75
N PRO A 434 39.84 -17.47 4.65
CA PRO A 434 39.42 -18.86 4.42
C PRO A 434 37.90 -19.01 4.20
N GLU A 435 37.51 -20.01 3.40
CA GLU A 435 36.13 -20.22 2.94
C GLU A 435 35.08 -20.31 4.05
N GLY A 436 35.41 -20.94 5.19
CA GLY A 436 34.47 -21.03 6.32
C GLY A 436 34.11 -19.66 6.91
N TYR A 437 35.09 -18.76 7.02
CA TYR A 437 34.88 -17.42 7.55
C TYR A 437 34.18 -16.51 6.52
N THR A 438 34.43 -16.69 5.21
CA THR A 438 33.72 -15.93 4.17
C THR A 438 32.24 -16.29 4.15
N LEU A 439 31.89 -17.57 4.26
CA LEU A 439 30.50 -18.03 4.34
C LEU A 439 29.79 -17.52 5.61
N ALA A 440 30.46 -17.54 6.77
CA ALA A 440 29.92 -16.96 8.00
C ALA A 440 29.71 -15.44 7.87
N GLY A 441 30.64 -14.73 7.23
CA GLY A 441 30.51 -13.32 6.91
C GLY A 441 29.33 -13.03 5.99
N MET A 442 29.16 -13.81 4.92
CA MET A 442 28.00 -13.71 4.01
C MET A 442 26.67 -13.95 4.73
N LEU A 443 26.62 -14.93 5.64
CA LEU A 443 25.43 -15.19 6.47
C LEU A 443 25.09 -13.97 7.34
N ALA A 444 26.08 -13.38 8.01
CA ALA A 444 25.88 -12.20 8.85
C ALA A 444 25.43 -10.99 8.03
N ILE A 445 26.09 -10.71 6.90
CA ILE A 445 25.77 -9.59 6.00
C ILE A 445 24.36 -9.76 5.42
N THR A 446 24.00 -10.96 4.96
CA THR A 446 22.65 -11.22 4.43
C THR A 446 21.57 -11.04 5.49
N LEU A 447 21.80 -11.50 6.73
CA LEU A 447 20.90 -11.27 7.86
C LEU A 447 20.68 -9.78 8.12
N VAL A 448 21.77 -9.00 8.22
CA VAL A 448 21.71 -7.55 8.44
C VAL A 448 21.01 -6.85 7.27
N SER A 449 21.28 -7.24 6.02
CA SER A 449 20.60 -6.72 4.84
C SER A 449 19.09 -6.95 4.90
N TYR A 450 18.63 -8.15 5.27
CA TYR A 450 17.19 -8.42 5.38
C TYR A 450 16.52 -7.73 6.58
N LEU A 451 17.25 -7.46 7.67
CA LEU A 451 16.73 -6.66 8.79
C LEU A 451 16.41 -5.24 8.37
N ILE A 452 17.24 -4.66 7.50
CA ILE A 452 17.17 -3.24 7.13
C ILE A 452 16.38 -3.01 5.83
N ILE A 453 16.16 -4.04 4.99
CA ILE A 453 15.56 -3.91 3.65
C ILE A 453 14.24 -3.13 3.60
N ARG A 454 13.38 -3.28 4.62
CA ARG A 454 12.07 -2.61 4.68
C ARG A 454 12.18 -1.15 5.12
N LYS A 455 13.23 -0.80 5.87
CA LYS A 455 13.49 0.56 6.36
C LYS A 455 14.30 1.36 5.35
N ASN A 456 15.46 0.81 4.96
CA ASN A 456 16.40 1.47 4.05
C ASN A 456 16.88 0.49 2.98
N TYR A 457 16.20 0.50 1.83
CA TYR A 457 16.53 -0.37 0.70
C TYR A 457 17.96 -0.16 0.19
N GLY A 458 18.47 1.08 0.15
CA GLY A 458 19.83 1.38 -0.30
C GLY A 458 20.93 0.71 0.51
N TRP A 459 20.82 0.72 1.85
CA TRP A 459 21.78 0.04 2.73
C TRP A 459 21.72 -1.48 2.60
N ALA A 460 20.52 -2.05 2.45
CA ALA A 460 20.38 -3.49 2.19
C ALA A 460 21.04 -3.92 0.87
N MET A 461 20.97 -3.05 -0.16
CA MET A 461 21.61 -3.29 -1.46
C MET A 461 23.14 -3.37 -1.38
N VAL A 462 23.77 -2.65 -0.46
CA VAL A 462 25.22 -2.77 -0.20
C VAL A 462 25.55 -4.21 0.16
N GLY A 463 24.89 -4.76 1.19
CA GLY A 463 25.16 -6.13 1.63
C GLY A 463 24.78 -7.20 0.61
N PHE A 464 23.71 -7.02 -0.17
CA PHE A 464 23.40 -7.94 -1.27
C PHE A 464 24.43 -7.90 -2.40
N THR A 465 25.01 -6.72 -2.69
CA THR A 465 26.07 -6.59 -3.69
C THR A 465 27.35 -7.27 -3.21
N VAL A 466 27.74 -7.03 -1.95
CA VAL A 466 28.90 -7.70 -1.33
C VAL A 466 28.71 -9.22 -1.39
N THR A 467 27.56 -9.72 -0.93
CA THR A 467 27.24 -11.15 -0.97
C THR A 467 27.29 -11.70 -2.40
N ALA A 468 26.74 -10.99 -3.39
CA ALA A 468 26.76 -11.44 -4.78
C ALA A 468 28.18 -11.51 -5.36
N VAL A 469 29.06 -10.56 -5.03
CA VAL A 469 30.47 -10.59 -5.45
C VAL A 469 31.21 -11.76 -4.79
N TYR A 470 30.99 -12.00 -3.50
CA TYR A 470 31.57 -13.15 -2.81
C TYR A 470 31.08 -14.49 -3.37
N THR A 471 29.79 -14.60 -3.69
CA THR A 471 29.24 -15.78 -4.38
C THR A 471 29.95 -16.02 -5.71
N LEU A 472 30.24 -14.96 -6.48
CA LEU A 472 30.99 -15.07 -7.74
C LEU A 472 32.45 -15.45 -7.51
N GLN A 473 33.11 -14.88 -6.50
CA GLN A 473 34.48 -15.27 -6.13
C GLN A 473 34.56 -16.77 -5.83
N LEU A 474 33.59 -17.31 -5.08
CA LEU A 474 33.52 -18.74 -4.75
C LEU A 474 33.19 -19.62 -5.96
N LEU A 475 32.45 -19.10 -6.95
CA LEU A 475 32.03 -19.84 -8.15
C LEU A 475 33.07 -19.83 -9.29
N THR A 476 33.77 -18.72 -9.49
CA THR A 476 34.63 -18.50 -10.67
C THR A 476 36.07 -18.14 -10.34
N LEU A 477 36.44 -18.04 -9.06
CA LEU A 477 37.77 -17.67 -8.55
C LEU A 477 38.29 -16.29 -9.04
N ASN A 478 37.47 -15.51 -9.75
CA ASN A 478 37.84 -14.26 -10.43
C ASN A 478 36.89 -13.10 -10.10
N GLY A 479 36.34 -13.06 -8.88
CA GLY A 479 35.37 -12.06 -8.43
C GLY A 479 35.84 -10.61 -8.59
N GLU A 480 37.15 -10.35 -8.46
CA GLU A 480 37.75 -9.02 -8.63
C GLU A 480 37.55 -8.46 -10.06
N GLN A 481 37.69 -9.30 -11.09
CA GLN A 481 37.54 -8.90 -12.49
C GLN A 481 36.11 -8.47 -12.82
N PHE A 482 35.13 -8.99 -12.08
CA PHE A 482 33.72 -8.70 -12.30
C PHE A 482 33.22 -7.45 -11.58
N ILE A 483 34.04 -6.81 -10.73
CA ILE A 483 33.67 -5.60 -10.00
C ILE A 483 33.34 -4.46 -10.97
N ILE A 484 34.23 -4.18 -11.93
CA ILE A 484 34.04 -3.10 -12.91
C ILE A 484 32.87 -3.42 -13.85
N ALA A 485 32.79 -4.67 -14.34
CA ALA A 485 31.68 -5.12 -15.18
C ALA A 485 30.33 -4.92 -14.47
N ARG A 486 30.26 -5.24 -13.17
CA ARG A 486 29.04 -5.07 -12.37
C ARG A 486 28.63 -3.60 -12.21
N LEU A 487 29.59 -2.69 -12.06
CA LEU A 487 29.32 -1.25 -11.98
C LEU A 487 28.73 -0.76 -13.32
N ILE A 488 29.38 -1.09 -14.44
CA ILE A 488 28.95 -0.70 -15.79
C ILE A 488 27.54 -1.26 -16.07
N ASP A 489 27.30 -2.54 -15.82
CA ASP A 489 26.00 -3.18 -16.04
C ASP A 489 24.88 -2.53 -15.22
N THR A 490 25.20 -2.13 -14.00
CA THR A 490 24.23 -1.46 -13.12
C THR A 490 23.91 -0.05 -13.62
N LEU A 491 24.91 0.70 -14.06
CA LEU A 491 24.71 2.05 -14.61
C LEU A 491 23.90 2.00 -15.92
N ILE A 492 24.22 1.07 -16.82
CA ILE A 492 23.45 0.88 -18.06
C ILE A 492 22.00 0.50 -17.75
N GLY A 493 21.79 -0.47 -16.85
CA GLY A 493 20.44 -0.89 -16.47
C GLY A 493 19.62 0.25 -15.84
N CYS A 494 20.25 1.06 -14.98
CA CYS A 494 19.64 2.25 -14.40
C CYS A 494 19.29 3.32 -15.46
N LEU A 495 20.16 3.54 -16.46
CA LEU A 495 19.92 4.50 -17.54
C LEU A 495 18.77 4.06 -18.44
N ILE A 496 18.72 2.78 -18.82
CA ILE A 496 17.61 2.20 -19.60
C ILE A 496 16.31 2.31 -18.80
N ALA A 497 16.33 2.01 -17.50
CA ALA A 497 15.16 2.11 -16.65
C ALA A 497 14.65 3.55 -16.51
N PHE A 498 15.56 4.51 -16.38
CA PHE A 498 15.21 5.93 -16.34
C PHE A 498 14.60 6.41 -17.67
N GLY A 499 15.28 6.16 -18.79
CA GLY A 499 14.81 6.55 -20.13
C GLY A 499 13.48 5.89 -20.49
N GLY A 500 13.34 4.60 -20.20
CA GLY A 500 12.09 3.86 -20.41
C GLY A 500 10.92 4.42 -19.59
N MET A 501 11.17 4.91 -18.38
CA MET A 501 10.12 5.50 -17.57
C MET A 501 9.66 6.88 -18.08
N VAL A 502 10.59 7.70 -18.59
CA VAL A 502 10.29 9.06 -19.07
C VAL A 502 9.68 9.03 -20.48
N TRP A 503 10.16 8.16 -21.37
CA TRP A 503 9.79 8.19 -22.80
C TRP A 503 8.75 7.13 -23.20
N LEU A 504 8.71 5.94 -22.59
CA LEU A 504 7.81 4.87 -23.02
C LEU A 504 6.47 4.93 -22.28
N TRP A 505 5.47 5.55 -22.90
CA TRP A 505 4.09 5.67 -22.41
C TRP A 505 3.99 5.98 -20.89
N PRO A 506 4.49 7.14 -20.44
CA PRO A 506 4.49 7.49 -19.02
C PRO A 506 3.05 7.55 -18.49
N GLN A 507 2.84 6.93 -17.32
CA GLN A 507 1.58 6.98 -16.58
C GLN A 507 1.72 7.99 -15.44
N TRP A 508 1.61 9.27 -15.80
CA TRP A 508 1.66 10.37 -14.84
C TRP A 508 0.44 10.30 -13.91
N GLN A 509 0.69 10.25 -12.60
CA GLN A 509 -0.35 10.20 -11.58
C GLN A 509 -1.15 11.50 -11.53
N SER A 510 -0.52 12.59 -11.89
CA SER A 510 -1.19 13.85 -12.13
C SER A 510 -2.29 13.79 -13.20
N GLY A 511 -2.18 12.88 -14.18
CA GLY A 511 -3.22 12.61 -15.17
C GLY A 511 -4.44 11.89 -14.58
N LEU A 512 -4.24 11.12 -13.51
CA LEU A 512 -5.28 10.37 -12.79
C LEU A 512 -5.98 11.20 -11.71
N LEU A 513 -5.38 12.32 -11.26
CA LEU A 513 -5.96 13.19 -10.22
C LEU A 513 -7.42 13.55 -10.48
N ARG A 514 -7.75 13.92 -11.71
CA ARG A 514 -9.13 14.27 -12.12
C ARG A 514 -10.09 13.09 -11.99
N GLN A 515 -9.65 11.90 -12.41
CA GLN A 515 -10.47 10.69 -12.32
C GLN A 515 -10.65 10.28 -10.85
N ASN A 516 -9.58 10.28 -10.06
CA ASN A 516 -9.64 9.96 -8.63
C ASN A 516 -10.50 10.97 -7.84
N ALA A 517 -10.46 12.26 -8.21
CA ALA A 517 -11.33 13.29 -7.64
C ALA A 517 -12.81 13.02 -7.96
N HIS A 518 -13.11 12.66 -9.21
CA HIS A 518 -14.47 12.28 -9.62
C HIS A 518 -14.96 11.04 -8.87
N ASP A 519 -14.14 9.99 -8.79
CA ASP A 519 -14.46 8.74 -8.09
C ASP A 519 -14.69 8.97 -6.58
N ALA A 520 -13.95 9.90 -5.97
CA ALA A 520 -14.16 10.32 -4.58
C ALA A 520 -15.53 11.00 -4.39
N LEU A 521 -15.89 11.96 -5.25
CA LEU A 521 -17.20 12.62 -5.19
C LEU A 521 -18.35 11.64 -5.45
N GLU A 522 -18.17 10.67 -6.34
CA GLU A 522 -19.16 9.62 -6.59
C GLU A 522 -19.35 8.69 -5.37
N ALA A 523 -18.25 8.34 -4.69
CA ALA A 523 -18.33 7.57 -3.44
C ALA A 523 -19.04 8.37 -2.33
N ASP A 524 -18.77 9.68 -2.23
CA ASP A 524 -19.42 10.59 -1.27
C ASP A 524 -20.93 10.69 -1.54
N GLN A 525 -21.32 10.84 -2.82
CA GLN A 525 -22.73 10.88 -3.23
C GLN A 525 -23.49 9.61 -2.81
N GLN A 526 -22.93 8.45 -3.13
CA GLN A 526 -23.51 7.16 -2.78
C GLN A 526 -23.61 6.97 -1.26
N ALA A 527 -22.65 7.49 -0.49
CA ALA A 527 -22.70 7.46 0.97
C ALA A 527 -23.82 8.34 1.53
N ILE A 528 -23.94 9.58 1.06
CA ILE A 528 -25.00 10.50 1.50
C ILE A 528 -26.39 9.94 1.16
N ARG A 529 -26.56 9.37 -0.04
CA ARG A 529 -27.81 8.71 -0.44
C ARG A 529 -28.22 7.56 0.48
N LEU A 530 -27.25 6.78 0.95
CA LEU A 530 -27.49 5.67 1.86
C LEU A 530 -27.70 6.12 3.31
N ILE A 531 -27.04 7.20 3.74
CA ILE A 531 -27.23 7.80 5.07
C ILE A 531 -28.64 8.39 5.21
N LEU A 532 -29.16 9.00 4.14
CA LEU A 532 -30.47 9.66 4.10
C LEU A 532 -31.61 8.75 3.62
N SER A 533 -31.38 7.46 3.43
CA SER A 533 -32.43 6.51 3.04
C SER A 533 -33.35 6.15 4.22
N ASP A 534 -34.60 5.76 3.92
CA ASP A 534 -35.63 5.44 4.94
C ASP A 534 -35.23 4.32 5.92
N ASP A 535 -34.42 3.36 5.48
CA ASP A 535 -33.90 2.27 6.33
C ASP A 535 -32.40 2.03 6.08
N PRO A 536 -31.52 2.77 6.79
CA PRO A 536 -30.08 2.65 6.65
C PRO A 536 -29.55 1.32 7.20
N GLN A 537 -29.50 0.30 6.36
CA GLN A 537 -28.98 -1.02 6.74
C GLN A 537 -27.50 -0.94 7.17
N PRO A 538 -27.11 -1.51 8.34
CA PRO A 538 -25.76 -1.34 8.89
C PRO A 538 -24.62 -1.84 8.00
N SER A 539 -24.84 -2.93 7.26
CA SER A 539 -23.82 -3.57 6.43
C SER A 539 -23.49 -2.76 5.16
N PRO A 540 -24.48 -2.36 4.33
CA PRO A 540 -24.25 -1.41 3.24
C PRO A 540 -23.57 -0.11 3.68
N LEU A 541 -24.00 0.48 4.81
CA LEU A 541 -23.42 1.71 5.34
C LEU A 541 -21.94 1.58 5.66
N ALA A 542 -21.56 0.49 6.34
CA ALA A 542 -20.16 0.23 6.68
C ALA A 542 -19.29 0.06 5.42
N TYR A 543 -19.81 -0.63 4.41
CA TYR A 543 -19.11 -0.84 3.15
C TYR A 543 -18.93 0.45 2.37
N GLN A 544 -19.98 1.26 2.25
CA GLN A 544 -19.90 2.53 1.54
C GLN A 544 -18.97 3.53 2.24
N ARG A 545 -18.98 3.56 3.57
CA ARG A 545 -18.01 4.32 4.37
C ARG A 545 -16.57 3.90 4.07
N MET A 546 -16.30 2.60 3.99
CA MET A 546 -14.97 2.09 3.60
C MET A 546 -14.59 2.57 2.19
N LYS A 547 -15.51 2.51 1.23
CA LYS A 547 -15.28 3.00 -0.14
C LYS A 547 -14.94 4.49 -0.19
N VAL A 548 -15.68 5.33 0.55
CA VAL A 548 -15.41 6.77 0.67
C VAL A 548 -13.98 7.02 1.17
N ASN A 549 -13.57 6.33 2.24
CA ASN A 549 -12.21 6.45 2.76
C ASN A 549 -11.17 5.94 1.74
N GLN A 550 -11.45 4.86 1.00
CA GLN A 550 -10.53 4.35 -0.03
C GLN A 550 -10.39 5.29 -1.22
N ALA A 551 -11.48 5.85 -1.73
CA ALA A 551 -11.47 6.77 -2.86
C ALA A 551 -10.70 8.05 -2.51
N HIS A 552 -10.93 8.61 -1.31
CA HIS A 552 -10.15 9.73 -0.79
C HIS A 552 -8.65 9.40 -0.68
N ASN A 553 -8.29 8.24 -0.15
CA ASN A 553 -6.88 7.84 -0.06
C ASN A 553 -6.23 7.64 -1.43
N ALA A 554 -6.95 7.11 -2.41
CA ALA A 554 -6.44 6.99 -3.79
C ALA A 554 -6.11 8.37 -4.38
N LEU A 555 -7.00 9.35 -4.18
CA LEU A 555 -6.81 10.74 -4.55
C LEU A 555 -5.60 11.37 -3.82
N PHE A 556 -5.51 11.24 -2.49
CA PHE A 556 -4.41 11.79 -1.70
C PHE A 556 -3.05 11.18 -2.12
N ASN A 557 -3.01 9.87 -2.37
CA ASN A 557 -1.83 9.19 -2.89
C ASN A 557 -1.42 9.69 -4.27
N SER A 558 -2.39 9.86 -5.17
CA SER A 558 -2.17 10.42 -6.50
C SER A 558 -1.59 11.83 -6.43
N LEU A 559 -2.05 12.66 -5.48
CA LEU A 559 -1.50 14.00 -5.24
C LEU A 559 -0.07 13.96 -4.71
N ASN A 560 0.20 13.16 -3.68
CA ASN A 560 1.55 13.03 -3.12
C ASN A 560 2.56 12.51 -4.16
N GLN A 561 2.13 11.61 -5.05
CA GLN A 561 2.97 11.13 -6.15
C GLN A 561 3.15 12.22 -7.22
N ALA A 562 2.09 12.91 -7.61
CA ALA A 562 2.15 14.03 -8.57
C ALA A 562 3.09 15.16 -8.10
N MET A 563 3.13 15.46 -6.80
CA MET A 563 4.06 16.44 -6.22
C MET A 563 5.54 16.08 -6.38
N GLN A 564 5.87 14.80 -6.65
CA GLN A 564 7.23 14.34 -6.87
C GLN A 564 7.60 14.26 -8.36
N GLU A 565 6.64 14.44 -9.26
CA GLU A 565 6.82 14.41 -10.72
C GLU A 565 7.50 15.69 -11.21
N PRO A 566 8.45 15.61 -12.17
CA PRO A 566 9.11 16.78 -12.73
C PRO A 566 8.17 17.58 -13.61
N GLY A 567 8.33 18.91 -13.64
CA GLY A 567 7.64 19.78 -14.59
C GLY A 567 6.19 20.14 -14.23
N PHE A 568 5.71 19.85 -13.02
CA PHE A 568 4.38 20.23 -12.58
C PHE A 568 4.30 21.67 -12.04
N ASN A 569 3.21 22.38 -12.36
CA ASN A 569 2.94 23.70 -11.81
C ASN A 569 2.70 23.61 -10.29
N SER A 570 3.57 24.25 -9.52
CA SER A 570 3.52 24.27 -8.06
C SER A 570 2.23 24.90 -7.51
N HIS A 571 1.65 25.88 -8.22
CA HIS A 571 0.41 26.55 -7.82
C HIS A 571 -0.78 25.60 -7.94
N TYR A 572 -0.90 24.90 -9.07
CA TYR A 572 -1.94 23.89 -9.28
C TYR A 572 -1.89 22.77 -8.22
N LEU A 573 -0.69 22.31 -7.85
CA LEU A 573 -0.53 21.31 -6.79
C LEU A 573 -0.90 21.86 -5.40
N ALA A 574 -0.63 23.14 -5.12
CA ALA A 574 -1.06 23.81 -3.90
C ALA A 574 -2.58 23.92 -3.82
N ASP A 575 -3.25 24.31 -4.91
CA ASP A 575 -4.71 24.36 -4.99
C ASP A 575 -5.32 22.97 -4.82
N MET A 576 -4.72 21.93 -5.41
CA MET A 576 -5.16 20.55 -5.19
C MET A 576 -4.95 20.06 -3.77
N LYS A 577 -3.89 20.50 -3.10
CA LYS A 577 -3.72 20.20 -1.67
C LYS A 577 -4.88 20.77 -0.85
N LEU A 578 -5.35 21.97 -1.18
CA LEU A 578 -6.52 22.57 -0.52
C LEU A 578 -7.82 21.81 -0.88
N TRP A 579 -8.01 21.43 -2.14
CA TRP A 579 -9.16 20.65 -2.58
C TRP A 579 -9.25 19.29 -1.87
N VAL A 580 -8.12 18.56 -1.79
CA VAL A 580 -8.04 17.28 -1.08
C VAL A 580 -8.30 17.46 0.41
N THR A 581 -7.87 18.59 1.00
CA THR A 581 -8.18 18.92 2.40
C THR A 581 -9.69 19.05 2.63
N HIS A 582 -10.42 19.70 1.72
CA HIS A 582 -11.89 19.76 1.81
C HIS A 582 -12.56 18.39 1.59
N SER A 583 -12.04 17.58 0.66
CA SER A 583 -12.50 16.19 0.50
C SER A 583 -12.34 15.39 1.80
N GLN A 584 -11.23 15.56 2.51
CA GLN A 584 -11.04 14.93 3.81
C GLN A 584 -12.11 15.36 4.83
N PHE A 585 -12.45 16.65 4.90
CA PHE A 585 -13.48 17.12 5.82
C PHE A 585 -14.86 16.55 5.50
N ILE A 586 -15.18 16.37 4.22
CA ILE A 586 -16.40 15.67 3.79
C ILE A 586 -16.38 14.22 4.29
N VAL A 587 -15.27 13.50 4.13
CA VAL A 587 -15.10 12.13 4.66
C VAL A 587 -15.31 12.08 6.17
N GLU A 588 -14.79 13.06 6.93
CA GLU A 588 -14.97 13.15 8.37
C GLU A 588 -16.44 13.38 8.76
N HIS A 589 -17.16 14.23 8.02
CA HIS A 589 -18.60 14.40 8.20
C HIS A 589 -19.40 13.16 7.83
N ILE A 590 -19.10 12.49 6.72
CA ILE A 590 -19.75 11.22 6.34
C ILE A 590 -19.53 10.16 7.42
N ASN A 591 -18.31 10.07 7.98
CA ASN A 591 -18.01 9.17 9.09
C ASN A 591 -18.88 9.47 10.33
N ALA A 592 -19.02 10.75 10.69
CA ALA A 592 -19.88 11.18 11.80
C ALA A 592 -21.36 10.85 11.53
N MET A 593 -21.87 11.23 10.37
CA MET A 593 -23.26 10.99 9.97
C MET A 593 -23.60 9.50 9.88
N THR A 594 -22.64 8.66 9.46
CA THR A 594 -22.83 7.19 9.46
C THR A 594 -23.08 6.65 10.87
N THR A 595 -22.42 7.20 11.89
CA THR A 595 -22.67 6.82 13.28
C THR A 595 -24.04 7.30 13.77
N LEU A 596 -24.43 8.53 13.42
CA LEU A 596 -25.74 9.10 13.77
C LEU A 596 -26.90 8.36 13.09
N ALA A 597 -26.75 7.98 11.82
CA ALA A 597 -27.76 7.22 11.08
C ALA A 597 -28.06 5.85 11.74
N ARG A 598 -27.03 5.18 12.27
CA ARG A 598 -27.19 3.90 12.99
C ARG A 598 -27.89 4.05 14.34
N GLU A 599 -27.80 5.23 14.95
CA GLU A 599 -28.47 5.53 16.22
C GLU A 599 -29.94 5.98 16.02
N HIS A 600 -30.46 5.88 14.79
CA HIS A 600 -31.83 6.26 14.41
C HIS A 600 -32.16 7.74 14.66
N THR A 601 -31.14 8.61 14.67
CA THR A 601 -31.34 10.07 14.57
C THR A 601 -31.73 10.42 13.14
N MET A 602 -33.02 10.24 12.80
CA MET A 602 -33.53 10.48 11.45
C MET A 602 -34.14 11.88 11.33
N LEU A 603 -33.83 12.52 10.21
CA LEU A 603 -34.56 13.69 9.72
C LEU A 603 -35.96 13.28 9.31
N THR A 604 -36.89 14.24 9.24
CA THR A 604 -38.17 13.98 8.58
C THR A 604 -37.91 13.61 7.10
N PRO A 605 -38.70 12.70 6.50
CA PRO A 605 -38.45 12.23 5.13
C PRO A 605 -38.34 13.38 4.11
N ASP A 606 -39.18 14.41 4.25
CA ASP A 606 -39.16 15.61 3.41
C ASP A 606 -37.85 16.42 3.57
N LEU A 607 -37.37 16.58 4.81
CA LEU A 607 -36.12 17.29 5.08
C LEU A 607 -34.91 16.48 4.58
N ALA A 608 -34.91 15.17 4.79
CA ALA A 608 -33.88 14.26 4.26
C ALA A 608 -33.79 14.35 2.74
N GLN A 609 -34.94 14.36 2.05
CA GLN A 609 -35.01 14.49 0.59
C GLN A 609 -34.48 15.85 0.10
N ARG A 610 -34.81 16.96 0.79
CA ARG A 610 -34.29 18.30 0.45
C ARG A 610 -32.78 18.41 0.62
N TYR A 611 -32.23 17.87 1.71
CA TYR A 611 -30.78 17.85 1.90
C TYR A 611 -30.09 16.91 0.91
N LEU A 612 -30.69 15.77 0.59
CA LEU A 612 -30.18 14.87 -0.43
C LEU A 612 -30.09 15.58 -1.79
N GLN A 613 -31.18 16.24 -2.22
CA GLN A 613 -31.22 17.00 -3.47
C GLN A 613 -30.16 18.10 -3.51
N SER A 614 -30.02 18.90 -2.44
CA SER A 614 -29.01 19.96 -2.40
C SER A 614 -27.58 19.41 -2.42
N CYS A 615 -27.30 18.30 -1.72
CA CYS A 615 -26.00 17.63 -1.78
C CYS A 615 -25.71 17.05 -3.17
N GLU A 616 -26.68 16.40 -3.80
CA GLU A 616 -26.55 15.85 -5.16
C GLU A 616 -26.28 16.97 -6.18
N ILE A 617 -27.00 18.09 -6.08
CA ILE A 617 -26.76 19.30 -6.89
C ILE A 617 -25.32 19.81 -6.72
N ALA A 618 -24.86 19.98 -5.48
CA ALA A 618 -23.52 20.50 -5.21
C ALA A 618 -22.41 19.53 -5.67
N LEU A 619 -22.61 18.23 -5.50
CA LEU A 619 -21.70 17.19 -5.98
C LEU A 619 -21.64 17.15 -7.52
N GLN A 620 -22.79 17.20 -8.18
CA GLN A 620 -22.87 17.24 -9.65
C GLN A 620 -22.20 18.50 -10.22
N ARG A 621 -22.37 19.67 -9.59
CA ARG A 621 -21.65 20.90 -9.95
C ARG A 621 -20.13 20.74 -9.86
N CYS A 622 -19.64 20.05 -8.83
CA CYS A 622 -18.22 19.73 -8.70
C CYS A 622 -17.75 18.74 -9.78
N GLN A 623 -18.52 17.68 -10.03
CA GLN A 623 -18.22 16.66 -11.05
C GLN A 623 -18.20 17.25 -12.45
N GLN A 624 -19.20 18.05 -12.83
CA GLN A 624 -19.23 18.74 -14.12
C GLN A 624 -18.03 19.66 -14.30
N ARG A 625 -17.61 20.36 -13.24
CA ARG A 625 -16.43 21.21 -13.31
C ARG A 625 -15.14 20.42 -13.48
N LEU A 626 -15.08 19.18 -12.98
CA LEU A 626 -14.00 18.25 -13.28
C LEU A 626 -14.08 17.77 -14.73
N GLU A 627 -15.27 17.65 -15.32
CA GLU A 627 -15.48 17.17 -16.68
C GLU A 627 -15.14 18.19 -17.77
N TYR A 628 -15.43 19.48 -17.55
CA TYR A 628 -15.34 20.55 -18.55
C TYR A 628 -14.40 21.68 -18.12
N ASP A 629 -13.45 22.04 -18.99
CA ASP A 629 -12.43 23.08 -18.71
C ASP A 629 -13.02 24.52 -18.80
N SER A 630 -13.99 24.73 -19.69
CA SER A 630 -14.61 26.03 -19.99
C SER A 630 -15.90 26.25 -19.19
N PRO A 631 -16.10 27.39 -18.50
CA PRO A 631 -17.45 27.81 -18.15
C PRO A 631 -18.20 28.10 -19.46
N GLY A 632 -19.16 27.25 -19.84
CA GLY A 632 -20.06 27.49 -20.99
C GLY A 632 -20.03 26.50 -22.16
N GLU A 633 -19.20 25.44 -22.17
CA GLU A 633 -19.29 24.41 -23.25
C GLU A 633 -20.40 23.38 -23.02
N SER A 634 -20.80 23.16 -21.77
CA SER A 634 -22.12 22.61 -21.45
C SER A 634 -23.07 23.80 -21.42
N GLY A 635 -23.73 24.10 -22.54
CA GLY A 635 -24.74 25.17 -22.57
C GLY A 635 -25.61 25.06 -21.32
N ASP A 636 -25.73 26.15 -20.57
CA ASP A 636 -26.28 26.24 -19.22
C ASP A 636 -27.40 25.22 -18.96
N LEU A 637 -27.01 23.99 -18.61
CA LEU A 637 -27.86 23.13 -17.82
C LEU A 637 -27.78 23.81 -16.47
N ASN A 638 -28.70 24.76 -16.26
CA ASN A 638 -29.00 25.39 -15.00
C ASN A 638 -29.22 24.27 -13.98
N ILE A 639 -28.14 23.72 -13.41
CA ILE A 639 -28.25 22.99 -12.17
C ILE A 639 -28.74 24.06 -11.22
N LEU A 640 -30.00 23.94 -10.79
CA LEU A 640 -30.64 24.75 -9.78
C LEU A 640 -29.61 25.18 -8.73
N GLU A 641 -29.56 26.49 -8.44
CA GLU A 641 -28.83 26.97 -7.27
C GLU A 641 -29.25 26.14 -6.06
N ALA A 642 -28.25 25.65 -5.32
CA ALA A 642 -28.53 24.97 -4.06
C ALA A 642 -29.42 25.94 -3.27
N PRO A 643 -30.64 25.53 -2.88
CA PRO A 643 -31.63 26.46 -2.35
C PRO A 643 -31.00 27.28 -1.22
N GLU A 644 -31.17 28.61 -1.32
CA GLU A 644 -30.72 29.56 -0.30
C GLU A 644 -31.20 29.09 1.07
N THR A 645 -30.24 28.91 1.98
CA THR A 645 -30.41 28.65 3.42
C THR A 645 -31.69 27.89 3.81
N LEU A 646 -31.58 26.55 3.87
CA LEU A 646 -32.50 25.67 4.58
C LEU A 646 -32.46 26.01 6.09
N THR A 647 -33.10 27.10 6.51
CA THR A 647 -33.15 27.51 7.92
C THR A 647 -34.57 27.88 8.34
N HIS A 648 -35.22 26.95 9.04
CA HIS A 648 -36.34 27.22 9.92
C HIS A 648 -36.15 26.43 11.23
N GLY A 649 -35.53 27.05 12.25
CA GLY A 649 -35.49 26.52 13.62
C GLY A 649 -34.15 25.93 14.12
N PRO A 650 -34.13 25.34 15.34
CA PRO A 650 -32.95 24.72 15.92
C PRO A 650 -32.56 23.47 15.13
N MET A 651 -31.36 23.50 14.54
CA MET A 651 -30.89 22.43 13.66
C MET A 651 -30.48 21.18 14.42
N SER A 652 -30.82 20.01 13.88
CA SER A 652 -30.30 18.75 14.37
C SER A 652 -28.78 18.61 14.16
N THR A 653 -28.12 17.74 14.91
CA THR A 653 -26.68 17.45 14.72
C THR A 653 -26.39 16.90 13.32
N LEU A 654 -27.33 16.15 12.73
CA LEU A 654 -27.22 15.63 11.38
C LEU A 654 -27.32 16.75 10.33
N GLU A 655 -28.24 17.71 10.50
CA GLU A 655 -28.33 18.91 9.65
C GLU A 655 -27.05 19.75 9.65
N GLN A 656 -26.45 19.95 10.83
CA GLN A 656 -25.17 20.67 10.95
C GLN A 656 -24.07 20.02 10.10
N HIS A 657 -23.99 18.69 10.10
CA HIS A 657 -23.03 17.97 9.27
C HIS A 657 -23.33 18.12 7.77
N LEU A 658 -24.60 18.02 7.36
CA LEU A 658 -25.01 18.18 5.96
C LEU A 658 -24.72 19.59 5.44
N GLN A 659 -25.02 20.63 6.23
CA GLN A 659 -24.71 22.01 5.86
C GLN A 659 -23.21 22.25 5.69
N ARG A 660 -22.37 21.63 6.54
CA ARG A 660 -20.91 21.72 6.38
C ARG A 660 -20.42 21.00 5.14
N VAL A 661 -20.98 19.84 4.82
CA VAL A 661 -20.68 19.14 3.57
C VAL A 661 -21.00 20.06 2.38
N LEU A 662 -22.15 20.73 2.36
CA LEU A 662 -22.49 21.72 1.33
C LEU A 662 -21.49 22.88 1.29
N GLY A 663 -21.10 23.42 2.44
CA GLY A 663 -20.08 24.47 2.51
C GLY A 663 -18.73 24.03 1.91
N HIS A 664 -18.28 22.82 2.24
CA HIS A 664 -17.06 22.25 1.67
C HIS A 664 -17.18 21.99 0.16
N LEU A 665 -18.31 21.49 -0.32
CA LEU A 665 -18.56 21.31 -1.75
C LEU A 665 -18.54 22.64 -2.50
N ASN A 666 -19.11 23.71 -1.94
CA ASN A 666 -19.03 25.05 -2.53
C ASN A 666 -17.58 25.54 -2.61
N THR A 667 -16.79 25.40 -1.54
CA THR A 667 -15.36 25.76 -1.60
C THR A 667 -14.59 24.92 -2.60
N MET A 668 -14.86 23.62 -2.69
CA MET A 668 -14.24 22.72 -3.68
C MET A 668 -14.60 23.12 -5.11
N HIS A 669 -15.83 23.57 -5.35
CA HIS A 669 -16.27 24.11 -6.64
C HIS A 669 -15.50 25.39 -7.00
N THR A 670 -15.35 26.33 -6.06
CA THR A 670 -14.55 27.55 -6.25
C THR A 670 -13.09 27.23 -6.54
N ILE A 671 -12.46 26.33 -5.77
CA ILE A 671 -11.07 25.89 -6.02
C ILE A 671 -10.96 25.24 -7.39
N SER A 672 -11.91 24.38 -7.75
CA SER A 672 -11.98 23.74 -9.06
C SER A 672 -12.11 24.76 -10.20
N SER A 673 -12.72 25.92 -9.96
CA SER A 673 -12.82 26.99 -10.96
C SER A 673 -11.47 27.63 -11.30
N VAL A 674 -10.55 27.66 -10.33
CA VAL A 674 -9.20 28.28 -10.42
C VAL A 674 -8.15 27.23 -10.81
N ALA A 675 -8.08 26.13 -10.06
CA ALA A 675 -7.03 25.11 -10.19
C ALA A 675 -7.04 24.46 -11.58
N TRP A 676 -8.22 24.07 -12.08
CA TRP A 676 -8.31 23.29 -13.33
C TRP A 676 -7.99 24.10 -14.58
N ARG A 677 -7.98 25.44 -14.51
CA ARG A 677 -7.51 26.31 -15.60
C ARG A 677 -5.99 26.27 -15.78
N GLN A 678 -5.25 25.98 -14.72
CA GLN A 678 -3.77 26.02 -14.70
C GLN A 678 -3.14 24.64 -14.98
N ARG A 679 -3.93 23.71 -15.53
CA ARG A 679 -3.53 22.32 -15.74
C ARG A 679 -2.42 22.23 -16.81
N PRO A 680 -1.30 21.54 -16.53
CA PRO A 680 -0.32 21.24 -17.57
C PRO A 680 -0.85 20.17 -18.53
N HIS A 681 -0.71 20.42 -19.83
CA HIS A 681 -1.02 19.46 -20.90
C HIS A 681 0.17 18.51 -21.11
N HIS A 682 0.40 17.59 -20.17
CA HIS A 682 1.37 16.52 -20.38
C HIS A 682 0.68 15.21 -20.76
N GLY A 683 1.12 14.67 -21.90
CA GLY A 683 0.52 13.52 -22.57
C GLY A 683 -0.55 13.95 -23.59
N VAL A 684 -0.24 13.75 -24.88
CA VAL A 684 -1.14 13.96 -26.04
C VAL A 684 -2.44 13.11 -25.97
N TRP A 685 -2.58 12.26 -24.94
CA TRP A 685 -3.62 11.24 -24.80
C TRP A 685 -4.75 11.56 -23.80
N LEU A 686 -4.77 12.75 -23.18
CA LEU A 686 -5.85 13.17 -22.30
C LEU A 686 -6.81 14.08 -23.06
N THR A 687 -7.81 13.45 -23.68
CA THR A 687 -8.91 14.12 -24.37
C THR A 687 -9.64 15.06 -23.41
N ARG A 688 -10.18 16.18 -23.91
CA ARG A 688 -10.94 17.16 -23.10
C ARG A 688 -12.17 16.56 -22.38
N ARG A 689 -12.67 15.40 -22.81
CA ARG A 689 -13.83 14.70 -22.21
C ARG A 689 -13.42 13.42 -21.49
N LEU A 690 -13.90 13.26 -20.26
CA LEU A 690 -14.00 11.96 -19.58
C LEU A 690 -15.05 11.14 -20.34
N LYS A 691 -14.64 10.27 -21.28
CA LYS A 691 -15.56 9.28 -21.84
C LYS A 691 -15.72 8.16 -20.82
N ARG A 692 -16.85 8.17 -20.10
CA ARG A 692 -17.28 7.04 -19.26
C ARG A 692 -17.22 5.76 -20.09
N THR A 693 -16.61 4.73 -19.51
CA THR A 693 -16.75 3.36 -20.01
C THR A 693 -17.78 2.71 -19.11
N GLU A 694 -19.00 2.55 -19.61
CA GLU A 694 -19.95 1.61 -19.02
C GLU A 694 -19.41 0.20 -19.28
N TYR A 695 -18.94 -0.47 -18.23
CA TYR A 695 -18.66 -1.91 -18.22
C TYR A 695 -19.07 -2.52 -16.90
#